data_AF-A0A7C5QPA8-F1
#
_entry.id   AF-A0A7C5QPA8-F1
#
_cell.length_a   1.000
_cell.length_b   1.000
_cell.length_c   1.000
_cell.angle_alpha   90.00
_cell.angle_beta   90.00
_cell.angle_gamma   90.00
#
_symmetry.space_group_name_H-M   'P 1'
#
loop_
_entity.id
_entity.type
_entity.pdbx_description
1 polymer ?
#
loop_
_entity_poly.entity_id
_entity_poly.type
_entity_poly.pdbx_seq_one_letter_code
_entity_poly.pdbx_strand_id
1 'polypeptide(L)'
;MRINGWAYGWVLGVLLAGFTTETLAQFYAPDTDYHDLVQRQFVVELARVLAWRENRAGGKIAEITYEIASDSHRVTTWKLKWLDAQGRTVREMTVQYPETQLTAGAQFYRAVYRQLAPRPPVGPLSETDLLRGYWEGAERTGLSRTESLQAAFALAKIPEPKAAPQLAGLLAHAALPSLAGTTMLDAVLLARAAAWLCVAESAVQNRTAASDGLWTPILFLAARENAAAEAWKKSAMAAHVAARGSEAVAWWDFLLRRPRSEEVFVRVAEHRRWAMPLLVYYGRLFRYEAMVARVIEPLFDDESQPLARLYDYAPLFALEAGVGGGRIMEGRWPSLARQAWIECLRDFQPEPQDYTGYLPVLQKIPREAAPTAETEQQEERVDASVSGFAEAAPLIDLGFREGTGTLIPVGIVTARDLLNYGWEMTGAQLSARWYLVARMWGVPERADSIARTVMPRVAGLEFCFCWDPWNYIGKDPDNWKLARAKLQDWTRLQFLDCASAWLVNRFAWHPSNRENVEMFIRRCWLRPANVRFQHSALWHAKAYEQIVPNLRRLHQEGGTLLDAALLHWIAWDLSTGDAKVPHIADFKAEIANTLWEPSWSQLQLNWSDWKKRPDFERAQELEKLFWQRPGNSFPFEEIFDGYLRARAYASARRFFDQIEDLIEDRVRFSNHIGPRRFTLALMEQDLAGMEHARRVSSSGSYLDMIANIVACAAADDIAGLQEQVETVFQRYDKERKNEMMLKLEAFLPLIPALKDPAHPDHGKALDFFATYKNWPTLQWTWLTKYKLSTADAVRFLGGPQTDPERRLMVMYLLKDKEGFRKAYEAAEKDFRARGKTWGNMAFVVIHYLRNELLDVPVPTSQPDLKPPTARSLTEAFHARLREVTAAKTAATLAQYKTADQLWAHLDTLRKHPPQQADTTRLTLAAYRKFLLALESAATEFQRRYPADPRRWEAQLIRAELAAHTQSFSEEEEPVRVEPLLKEIATAPDAPAPTRAAARFILIQRHAAALDETSPRTALKALDAEILAFVGQHPTDPRVGPAQFLRATLLDRIDPAGAESLWKLLSQDPNPKLVAAARAQLAARELLKKPLTLKFTAVDGRAVDLAMLRGKVVLLHFWVIWNPASRNEIPQLLELHQKYHDRGLEIIGVVLDEDKETVQRFIRQCAIPWPQRLDPGEGANSLVATYGITAIPRKWLINKNGIVVNLHAHHPLETEIQQLLAD
;
A
#
# COMPACT_ATOMS: atom_id res chain seq x y z
N MET A 1 8.51 62.54 -22.36
CA MET A 1 9.34 62.60 -23.58
C MET A 1 8.99 61.35 -24.41
N ARG A 2 8.19 61.42 -25.49
CA ARG A 2 8.59 61.65 -26.91
C ARG A 2 9.76 60.70 -27.30
N ILE A 3 9.68 59.80 -28.30
CA ILE A 3 9.18 59.92 -29.69
C ILE A 3 8.73 58.56 -30.29
N ASN A 4 7.76 58.70 -31.21
CA ASN A 4 7.07 57.81 -32.16
C ASN A 4 7.85 56.81 -33.03
N GLY A 5 7.09 55.85 -33.60
CA GLY A 5 7.37 55.21 -34.88
C GLY A 5 6.30 54.21 -35.35
N TRP A 6 5.17 54.69 -35.88
CA TRP A 6 4.26 53.91 -36.73
C TRP A 6 4.92 53.63 -38.09
N ALA A 7 4.95 52.37 -38.54
CA ALA A 7 4.63 51.92 -39.90
C ALA A 7 4.94 50.41 -40.05
N TYR A 8 4.17 49.72 -40.91
CA TYR A 8 4.21 48.30 -41.27
C TYR A 8 3.36 47.31 -40.46
N GLY A 9 2.06 47.62 -40.39
CA GLY A 9 1.09 46.62 -40.86
C GLY A 9 1.16 46.59 -42.39
N TRP A 10 1.51 45.43 -42.97
CA TRP A 10 1.24 44.95 -44.35
C TRP A 10 2.14 43.77 -44.80
N VAL A 11 2.98 43.18 -43.93
CA VAL A 11 3.78 41.97 -44.27
C VAL A 11 3.47 40.73 -43.42
N LEU A 12 2.79 40.86 -42.27
CA LEU A 12 2.40 39.66 -41.48
C LEU A 12 1.10 38.99 -41.95
N GLY A 13 0.30 39.67 -42.79
CA GLY A 13 -0.95 39.14 -43.34
C GLY A 13 -0.78 38.15 -44.50
N VAL A 14 0.44 37.92 -44.99
CA VAL A 14 0.72 37.06 -46.16
C VAL A 14 1.68 35.89 -45.83
N LEU A 15 2.26 35.84 -44.62
CA LEU A 15 2.98 34.66 -44.11
C LEU A 15 2.14 33.82 -43.11
N LEU A 16 0.84 34.11 -42.99
CA LEU A 16 -0.15 33.29 -42.29
C LEU A 16 -0.88 32.30 -43.21
N ALA A 17 -0.42 32.13 -44.46
CA ALA A 17 -1.00 31.23 -45.46
C ALA A 17 -0.13 30.00 -45.79
N GLY A 18 0.84 29.64 -44.94
CA GLY A 18 1.84 28.59 -45.26
C GLY A 18 2.11 27.53 -44.20
N PHE A 19 1.39 27.52 -43.06
CA PHE A 19 1.54 26.48 -42.05
C PHE A 19 0.18 25.89 -41.67
N THR A 20 -0.50 25.28 -42.65
CA THR A 20 -1.35 24.12 -42.37
C THR A 20 -0.44 22.91 -42.14
N THR A 21 0.31 22.89 -41.04
CA THR A 21 0.83 21.62 -40.53
C THR A 21 -0.19 21.08 -39.56
N GLU A 22 -1.17 20.38 -40.14
CA GLU A 22 -1.98 19.38 -39.46
C GLU A 22 -1.06 18.37 -38.76
N THR A 23 -0.64 18.65 -37.53
CA THR A 23 -0.19 17.58 -36.63
C THR A 23 -1.43 16.92 -36.05
N LEU A 24 -2.11 16.14 -36.87
CA LEU A 24 -3.12 15.18 -36.44
C LEU A 24 -2.35 13.97 -35.93
N ALA A 25 -2.33 13.74 -34.62
CA ALA A 25 -1.80 12.48 -34.13
C ALA A 25 -2.66 11.35 -34.72
N GLN A 26 -2.03 10.42 -35.43
CA GLN A 26 -2.61 9.29 -36.18
C GLN A 26 -3.45 8.30 -35.34
N PHE A 27 -3.72 8.63 -34.07
CA PHE A 27 -4.30 7.76 -33.07
C PHE A 27 -5.55 8.34 -32.42
N TYR A 28 -6.12 9.48 -32.85
CA TYR A 28 -7.40 9.92 -32.27
C TYR A 28 -8.23 10.85 -33.17
N ALA A 29 -9.51 10.94 -32.83
CA ALA A 29 -10.54 11.81 -33.40
C ALA A 29 -10.88 12.95 -32.41
N PRO A 30 -10.11 14.05 -32.37
CA PRO A 30 -10.33 15.16 -31.44
C PRO A 30 -11.71 15.80 -31.56
N ASP A 31 -12.20 15.88 -32.81
CA ASP A 31 -13.33 16.71 -33.19
C ASP A 31 -14.68 16.00 -33.08
N THR A 32 -14.71 14.77 -32.55
CA THR A 32 -15.96 14.04 -32.34
C THR A 32 -16.51 14.22 -30.93
N ASP A 33 -17.79 14.53 -30.86
CA ASP A 33 -18.53 14.51 -29.62
C ASP A 33 -19.02 13.09 -29.29
N TYR A 34 -18.97 12.72 -28.00
CA TYR A 34 -19.69 11.59 -27.39
C TYR A 34 -19.22 10.13 -27.61
N HIS A 35 -18.01 9.89 -28.09
CA HIS A 35 -17.47 8.53 -28.18
C HIS A 35 -16.87 8.00 -26.88
N ASP A 36 -17.11 6.72 -26.57
CA ASP A 36 -16.21 5.97 -25.70
C ASP A 36 -14.82 5.82 -26.37
N LEU A 37 -13.78 5.57 -25.58
CA LEU A 37 -12.41 5.54 -26.09
C LEU A 37 -12.19 4.47 -27.16
N VAL A 38 -12.89 3.34 -27.09
CA VAL A 38 -12.77 2.24 -28.04
C VAL A 38 -13.45 2.62 -29.36
N GLN A 39 -14.62 3.25 -29.31
CA GLN A 39 -15.33 3.73 -30.49
C GLN A 39 -14.55 4.79 -31.28
N ARG A 40 -13.76 5.65 -30.61
CA ARG A 40 -12.88 6.64 -31.27
C ARG A 40 -11.82 6.00 -32.15
N GLN A 41 -11.30 4.86 -31.70
CA GLN A 41 -10.24 4.14 -32.41
C GLN A 41 -10.82 3.18 -33.45
N PHE A 42 -12.03 2.69 -33.23
CA PHE A 42 -12.59 1.57 -33.97
C PHE A 42 -12.59 1.73 -35.49
N VAL A 43 -12.99 2.90 -36.02
CA VAL A 43 -13.08 3.10 -37.48
C VAL A 43 -11.70 2.96 -38.15
N VAL A 44 -10.68 3.57 -37.54
CA VAL A 44 -9.30 3.54 -38.04
C VAL A 44 -8.68 2.16 -37.84
N GLU A 45 -8.87 1.55 -36.66
CA GLU A 45 -8.33 0.21 -36.38
C GLU A 45 -8.98 -0.88 -37.24
N LEU A 46 -10.28 -0.76 -37.52
CA LEU A 46 -10.94 -1.64 -38.48
C LEU A 46 -10.37 -1.46 -39.89
N ALA A 47 -10.15 -0.22 -40.34
CA ALA A 47 -9.50 0.05 -41.63
C ALA A 47 -8.09 -0.56 -41.72
N ARG A 48 -7.32 -0.53 -40.62
CA ARG A 48 -5.99 -1.15 -40.50
C ARG A 48 -6.07 -2.68 -40.55
N VAL A 49 -7.00 -3.29 -39.81
CA VAL A 49 -7.25 -4.74 -39.86
C VAL A 49 -7.61 -5.16 -41.29
N LEU A 50 -8.52 -4.46 -41.97
CA LEU A 50 -8.90 -4.78 -43.34
C LEU A 50 -7.73 -4.62 -44.32
N ALA A 51 -6.90 -3.58 -44.18
CA ALA A 51 -5.71 -3.38 -45.00
C ALA A 51 -4.68 -4.50 -44.82
N TRP A 52 -4.44 -4.93 -43.58
CA TRP A 52 -3.54 -6.05 -43.29
C TRP A 52 -4.01 -7.33 -43.98
N ARG A 53 -5.31 -7.62 -43.95
CA ARG A 53 -5.90 -8.79 -44.62
C ARG A 53 -5.73 -8.71 -46.13
N GLU A 54 -5.97 -7.53 -46.71
CA GLU A 54 -5.78 -7.29 -48.14
C GLU A 54 -4.32 -7.46 -48.57
N ASN A 55 -3.37 -6.98 -47.78
CA ASN A 55 -1.95 -7.15 -48.07
C ASN A 55 -1.50 -8.61 -48.00
N ARG A 56 -2.10 -9.43 -47.12
CA ARG A 56 -1.88 -10.89 -47.12
C ARG A 56 -2.41 -11.59 -48.36
N ALA A 57 -3.43 -11.01 -49.00
CA ALA A 57 -3.93 -11.47 -50.29
C ALA A 57 -3.16 -10.88 -51.47
N GLY A 58 -2.04 -10.17 -51.24
CA GLY A 58 -1.19 -9.58 -52.27
C GLY A 58 -1.37 -8.07 -52.49
N GLY A 59 -2.18 -7.39 -51.64
CA GLY A 59 -2.31 -5.93 -51.64
C GLY A 59 -1.00 -5.21 -51.30
N LYS A 60 -0.92 -3.92 -51.68
CA LYS A 60 0.27 -3.05 -51.49
C LYS A 60 -0.07 -1.74 -50.79
N ILE A 61 -0.93 -1.81 -49.79
CA ILE A 61 -1.24 -0.66 -48.94
C ILE A 61 -0.03 -0.41 -48.03
N ALA A 62 0.42 0.83 -47.92
CA ALA A 62 1.52 1.24 -47.05
C ALA A 62 1.14 2.30 -46.02
N GLU A 63 -0.02 2.97 -46.16
CA GLU A 63 -0.50 3.97 -45.20
C GLU A 63 -2.04 4.06 -45.22
N ILE A 64 -2.63 4.53 -44.12
CA ILE A 64 -4.05 4.89 -44.05
C ILE A 64 -4.15 6.29 -43.46
N THR A 65 -4.76 7.22 -44.20
CA THR A 65 -5.07 8.57 -43.74
C THR A 65 -6.58 8.74 -43.60
N TYR A 66 -6.98 9.72 -42.80
CA TYR A 66 -8.39 9.99 -42.58
C TYR A 66 -8.69 11.45 -42.28
N GLU A 67 -9.85 11.91 -42.74
CA GLU A 67 -10.47 13.16 -42.32
C GLU A 67 -11.72 12.84 -41.50
N ILE A 68 -11.97 13.63 -40.45
CA ILE A 68 -13.14 13.47 -39.62
C ILE A 68 -13.86 14.79 -39.40
N ALA A 69 -15.18 14.75 -39.46
CA ALA A 69 -16.03 15.90 -39.17
C ALA A 69 -17.34 15.46 -38.52
N SER A 70 -17.85 16.29 -37.61
CA SER A 70 -19.19 16.18 -37.07
C SER A 70 -20.01 17.40 -37.52
N ASP A 71 -21.20 17.16 -38.07
CA ASP A 71 -22.08 18.24 -38.54
C ASP A 71 -23.02 18.77 -37.43
N SER A 72 -23.78 19.82 -37.74
CA SER A 72 -24.76 20.41 -36.81
C SER A 72 -25.91 19.48 -36.44
N HIS A 73 -26.13 18.41 -37.19
CA HIS A 73 -27.10 17.36 -36.93
C HIS A 73 -26.53 16.20 -36.11
N ARG A 74 -25.29 16.34 -35.61
CA ARG A 74 -24.58 15.33 -34.80
C ARG A 74 -24.34 14.03 -35.56
N VAL A 75 -24.11 14.12 -36.86
CA VAL A 75 -23.64 13.00 -37.69
C VAL A 75 -22.12 13.07 -37.80
N THR A 76 -21.43 11.99 -37.43
CA THR A 76 -19.98 11.88 -37.60
C THR A 76 -19.67 11.23 -38.93
N THR A 77 -18.81 11.88 -39.72
CA THR A 77 -18.32 11.40 -41.01
C THR A 77 -16.82 11.18 -40.97
N TRP A 78 -16.39 9.98 -41.37
CA TRP A 78 -14.99 9.64 -41.61
C TRP A 78 -14.77 9.47 -43.10
N LYS A 79 -13.76 10.12 -43.65
CA LYS A 79 -13.24 9.85 -45.01
C LYS A 79 -11.89 9.18 -44.88
N LEU A 80 -11.78 7.93 -45.27
CA LEU A 80 -10.58 7.11 -45.12
C LEU A 80 -9.92 6.93 -46.49
N LYS A 81 -8.60 7.06 -46.55
CA LYS A 81 -7.80 6.80 -47.75
C LYS A 81 -6.71 5.79 -47.41
N TRP A 82 -6.62 4.72 -48.19
CA TRP A 82 -5.51 3.75 -48.14
C TRP A 82 -4.51 4.15 -49.21
N LEU A 83 -3.26 4.40 -48.84
CA LEU A 83 -2.21 4.86 -49.74
C LEU A 83 -1.18 3.74 -49.97
N ASP A 84 -0.54 3.73 -51.13
CA ASP A 84 0.62 2.89 -51.42
C ASP A 84 1.92 3.49 -50.86
N ALA A 85 3.05 2.79 -51.04
CA ALA A 85 4.36 3.24 -50.55
C ALA A 85 4.85 4.56 -51.18
N GLN A 86 4.18 5.05 -52.23
CA GLN A 86 4.45 6.33 -52.88
C GLN A 86 3.45 7.42 -52.45
N GLY A 87 2.57 7.13 -51.49
CA GLY A 87 1.54 8.05 -51.02
C GLY A 87 0.33 8.19 -51.96
N ARG A 88 0.19 7.31 -52.96
CA ARG A 88 -0.95 7.36 -53.90
C ARG A 88 -2.15 6.61 -53.34
N THR A 89 -3.34 7.19 -53.45
CA THR A 89 -4.58 6.56 -52.99
C THR A 89 -4.91 5.29 -53.79
N VAL A 90 -4.90 4.15 -53.10
CA VAL A 90 -5.31 2.83 -53.60
C VAL A 90 -6.81 2.62 -53.44
N ARG A 91 -7.38 3.09 -52.32
CA ARG A 91 -8.80 2.99 -52.00
C ARG A 91 -9.23 4.20 -51.17
N GLU A 92 -10.47 4.65 -51.35
CA GLU A 92 -11.12 5.64 -50.50
C GLU A 92 -12.51 5.16 -50.09
N MET A 93 -12.89 5.39 -48.84
CA MET A 93 -14.21 5.03 -48.31
C MET A 93 -14.71 6.07 -47.32
N THR A 94 -16.03 6.22 -47.26
CA THR A 94 -16.70 7.11 -46.30
C THR A 94 -17.52 6.28 -45.33
N VAL A 95 -17.40 6.56 -44.03
CA VAL A 95 -18.20 5.96 -42.96
C VAL A 95 -19.00 7.07 -42.27
N GLN A 96 -20.30 6.85 -42.08
CA GLN A 96 -21.18 7.79 -41.41
C GLN A 96 -22.05 7.10 -40.37
N TYR A 97 -22.23 7.76 -39.23
CA TYR A 97 -23.18 7.34 -38.21
C TYR A 97 -23.70 8.55 -37.40
N PRO A 98 -24.99 8.56 -37.00
CA PRO A 98 -25.53 9.55 -36.08
C PRO A 98 -25.08 9.27 -34.63
N GLU A 99 -25.03 10.31 -33.79
CA GLU A 99 -24.68 10.20 -32.36
C GLU A 99 -25.56 9.17 -31.61
N THR A 100 -26.83 9.05 -31.96
CA THR A 100 -27.77 8.09 -31.33
C THR A 100 -27.34 6.64 -31.48
N GLN A 101 -26.47 6.33 -32.45
CA GLN A 101 -25.96 4.98 -32.67
C GLN A 101 -24.83 4.62 -31.69
N LEU A 102 -24.18 5.60 -31.05
CA LEU A 102 -23.08 5.37 -30.11
C LEU A 102 -23.54 4.59 -28.87
N THR A 103 -24.81 4.74 -28.49
CA THR A 103 -25.41 4.05 -27.33
C THR A 103 -25.84 2.60 -27.63
N ALA A 104 -25.78 2.15 -28.90
CA ALA A 104 -26.33 0.87 -29.35
C ALA A 104 -25.46 -0.39 -29.03
N GLY A 105 -24.48 -0.26 -28.14
CA GLY A 105 -23.56 -1.34 -27.76
C GLY A 105 -22.88 -2.01 -28.97
N ALA A 106 -22.95 -3.34 -29.06
CA ALA A 106 -22.36 -4.12 -30.15
C ALA A 106 -22.87 -3.74 -31.55
N GLN A 107 -24.08 -3.17 -31.67
CA GLN A 107 -24.66 -2.83 -32.98
C GLN A 107 -23.95 -1.66 -33.65
N PHE A 108 -23.34 -0.74 -32.89
CA PHE A 108 -22.48 0.31 -33.44
C PHE A 108 -21.35 -0.30 -34.28
N TYR A 109 -20.57 -1.19 -33.67
CA TYR A 109 -19.41 -1.83 -34.28
C TYR A 109 -19.79 -2.60 -35.55
N ARG A 110 -20.87 -3.37 -35.48
CA ARG A 110 -21.38 -4.16 -36.62
C ARG A 110 -21.83 -3.29 -37.80
N ALA A 111 -22.51 -2.17 -37.52
CA ALA A 111 -22.99 -1.29 -38.56
C ALA A 111 -21.84 -0.54 -39.26
N VAL A 112 -20.86 -0.05 -38.49
CA VAL A 112 -19.63 0.54 -39.03
C VAL A 112 -18.86 -0.50 -39.86
N TYR A 113 -18.76 -1.75 -39.39
CA TYR A 113 -18.14 -2.83 -40.15
C TYR A 113 -18.80 -3.08 -41.51
N ARG A 114 -20.14 -3.12 -41.58
CA ARG A 114 -20.86 -3.32 -42.86
C ARG A 114 -20.60 -2.21 -43.88
N GLN A 115 -20.34 -0.97 -43.42
CA GLN A 115 -19.99 0.14 -44.31
C GLN A 115 -18.59 -0.05 -44.92
N LEU A 116 -17.63 -0.56 -44.15
CA LEU A 116 -16.24 -0.75 -44.59
C LEU A 116 -15.95 -2.08 -45.29
N ALA A 117 -16.70 -3.13 -44.97
CA ALA A 117 -16.52 -4.47 -45.52
C ALA A 117 -17.87 -5.05 -46.01
N PRO A 118 -18.46 -4.52 -47.10
CA PRO A 118 -19.79 -4.92 -47.58
C PRO A 118 -19.86 -6.36 -48.12
N ARG A 119 -18.72 -7.00 -48.43
CA ARG A 119 -18.63 -8.43 -48.77
C ARG A 119 -17.56 -9.09 -47.90
N PRO A 120 -17.90 -10.01 -46.98
CA PRO A 120 -16.92 -10.61 -46.09
C PRO A 120 -16.01 -11.60 -46.86
N PRO A 121 -14.67 -11.49 -46.77
CA PRO A 121 -13.75 -12.39 -47.49
C PRO A 121 -13.56 -13.78 -46.86
N VAL A 122 -14.28 -14.12 -45.78
CA VAL A 122 -13.97 -15.28 -44.93
C VAL A 122 -14.76 -16.51 -45.38
N GLY A 123 -14.13 -17.69 -45.37
CA GLY A 123 -14.83 -18.97 -45.53
C GLY A 123 -15.85 -19.23 -44.40
N PRO A 124 -16.81 -20.15 -44.58
CA PRO A 124 -17.91 -20.34 -43.63
C PRO A 124 -17.42 -20.79 -42.25
N LEU A 125 -17.93 -20.15 -41.19
CA LEU A 125 -17.70 -20.48 -39.79
C LEU A 125 -19.02 -20.86 -39.11
N SER A 126 -19.02 -21.90 -38.27
CA SER A 126 -20.19 -22.21 -37.43
C SER A 126 -20.24 -21.30 -36.20
N GLU A 127 -21.44 -21.01 -35.67
CA GLU A 127 -21.55 -20.22 -34.43
C GLU A 127 -20.86 -20.91 -33.24
N THR A 128 -20.83 -22.25 -33.21
CA THR A 128 -20.10 -23.00 -32.18
C THR A 128 -18.59 -22.80 -32.28
N ASP A 129 -18.02 -22.79 -33.48
CA ASP A 129 -16.58 -22.55 -33.67
C ASP A 129 -16.19 -21.09 -33.41
N LEU A 130 -17.09 -20.14 -33.68
CA LEU A 130 -16.94 -18.74 -33.26
C LEU A 130 -16.84 -18.63 -31.73
N LEU A 131 -17.82 -19.19 -31.01
CA LEU A 131 -17.87 -19.15 -29.55
C LEU A 131 -16.64 -19.85 -28.94
N ARG A 132 -16.33 -21.07 -29.38
CA ARG A 132 -15.17 -21.83 -28.89
C ARG A 132 -13.87 -21.12 -29.19
N GLY A 133 -13.67 -20.67 -30.44
CA GLY A 133 -12.46 -19.99 -30.86
C GLY A 133 -12.20 -18.70 -30.09
N TYR A 134 -13.25 -17.92 -29.79
CA TYR A 134 -13.10 -16.71 -28.98
C TYR A 134 -12.56 -17.03 -27.58
N TRP A 135 -13.19 -17.97 -26.86
CA TRP A 135 -12.76 -18.32 -25.51
C TRP A 135 -11.41 -19.04 -25.49
N GLU A 136 -11.09 -19.88 -26.48
CA GLU A 136 -9.73 -20.42 -26.66
C GLU A 136 -8.68 -19.32 -26.86
N GLY A 137 -9.05 -18.22 -27.55
CA GLY A 137 -8.23 -17.02 -27.66
C GLY A 137 -8.01 -16.35 -26.31
N ALA A 138 -9.07 -16.18 -25.54
CA ALA A 138 -9.03 -15.62 -24.20
C ALA A 138 -8.08 -16.40 -23.28
N GLU A 139 -8.14 -17.74 -23.28
CA GLU A 139 -7.27 -18.60 -22.45
C GLU A 139 -5.77 -18.53 -22.81
N ARG A 140 -5.41 -17.94 -23.97
CA ARG A 140 -4.01 -17.71 -24.38
C ARG A 140 -3.42 -16.43 -23.81
N THR A 141 -4.20 -15.63 -23.08
CA THR A 141 -3.72 -14.43 -22.40
C THR A 141 -2.64 -14.79 -21.39
N GLY A 142 -1.50 -14.10 -21.46
CA GLY A 142 -0.36 -14.30 -20.58
C GLY A 142 -0.51 -13.59 -19.23
N LEU A 143 0.45 -13.79 -18.33
CA LEU A 143 0.49 -13.06 -17.06
C LEU A 143 0.89 -11.59 -17.25
N SER A 144 1.54 -11.28 -18.37
CA SER A 144 1.98 -9.94 -18.77
C SER A 144 1.35 -9.54 -20.09
N ARG A 145 1.37 -8.24 -20.39
CA ARG A 145 0.93 -7.76 -21.70
C ARG A 145 1.87 -8.28 -22.78
N THR A 146 3.17 -8.28 -22.54
CA THR A 146 4.16 -8.81 -23.50
C THR A 146 3.90 -10.28 -23.86
N GLU A 147 3.60 -11.14 -22.90
CA GLU A 147 3.26 -12.54 -23.17
C GLU A 147 2.00 -12.68 -24.04
N SER A 148 0.97 -11.88 -23.74
CA SER A 148 -0.29 -11.87 -24.49
C SER A 148 -0.08 -11.43 -25.94
N LEU A 149 0.84 -10.50 -26.19
CA LEU A 149 1.16 -10.03 -27.53
C LEU A 149 2.01 -11.03 -28.32
N GLN A 150 2.96 -11.70 -27.67
CA GLN A 150 3.69 -12.83 -28.27
C GLN A 150 2.73 -13.92 -28.73
N ALA A 151 1.71 -14.24 -27.94
CA ALA A 151 0.66 -15.18 -28.34
C ALA A 151 -0.14 -14.67 -29.56
N ALA A 152 -0.42 -13.37 -29.66
CA ALA A 152 -1.13 -12.79 -30.79
C ALA A 152 -0.32 -12.89 -32.10
N PHE A 153 1.00 -12.67 -32.04
CA PHE A 153 1.88 -12.88 -33.19
C PHE A 153 1.95 -14.34 -33.65
N ALA A 154 1.85 -15.30 -32.72
CA ALA A 154 1.77 -16.71 -33.09
C ALA A 154 0.46 -17.03 -33.82
N LEU A 155 -0.67 -16.48 -33.36
CA LEU A 155 -1.97 -16.63 -34.02
C LEU A 155 -2.00 -15.99 -35.42
N ALA A 156 -1.23 -14.92 -35.64
CA ALA A 156 -1.05 -14.30 -36.95
C ALA A 156 -0.65 -15.30 -38.05
N LYS A 157 0.07 -16.37 -37.70
CA LYS A 157 0.57 -17.36 -38.67
C LYS A 157 -0.50 -18.38 -39.09
N ILE A 158 -1.65 -18.40 -38.40
CA ILE A 158 -2.75 -19.33 -38.64
C ILE A 158 -3.71 -18.74 -39.70
N PRO A 159 -4.35 -19.57 -40.55
CA PRO A 159 -5.38 -19.10 -41.48
C PRO A 159 -6.59 -18.42 -40.81
N GLU A 160 -7.09 -17.36 -41.44
CA GLU A 160 -8.08 -16.42 -40.87
C GLU A 160 -9.40 -17.01 -40.35
N PRO A 161 -10.08 -18.02 -40.94
CA PRO A 161 -11.37 -18.45 -40.39
C PRO A 161 -11.25 -19.01 -38.96
N LYS A 162 -10.06 -19.52 -38.58
CA LYS A 162 -9.77 -19.97 -37.21
C LYS A 162 -9.04 -18.90 -36.38
N ALA A 163 -8.16 -18.11 -37.00
CA ALA A 163 -7.38 -17.10 -36.29
C ALA A 163 -8.24 -15.91 -35.82
N ALA A 164 -9.24 -15.49 -36.60
CA ALA A 164 -10.05 -14.31 -36.30
C ALA A 164 -10.77 -14.36 -34.94
N PRO A 165 -11.53 -15.42 -34.59
CA PRO A 165 -12.16 -15.50 -33.27
C PRO A 165 -11.12 -15.58 -32.13
N GLN A 166 -10.01 -16.31 -32.32
CA GLN A 166 -8.95 -16.42 -31.31
C GLN A 166 -8.21 -15.09 -31.08
N LEU A 167 -7.96 -14.30 -32.13
CA LEU A 167 -7.38 -12.96 -32.02
C LEU A 167 -8.34 -12.00 -31.32
N ALA A 168 -9.64 -12.05 -31.62
CA ALA A 168 -10.65 -11.25 -30.93
C ALA A 168 -10.67 -11.53 -29.42
N GLY A 169 -10.68 -12.81 -29.05
CA GLY A 169 -10.66 -13.24 -27.65
C GLY A 169 -9.37 -12.85 -26.93
N LEU A 170 -8.21 -13.09 -27.53
CA LEU A 170 -6.92 -12.77 -26.94
C LEU A 170 -6.72 -11.26 -26.75
N LEU A 171 -6.99 -10.44 -27.78
CA LEU A 171 -6.79 -8.99 -27.72
C LEU A 171 -7.75 -8.31 -26.74
N ALA A 172 -8.99 -8.80 -26.62
CA ALA A 172 -9.94 -8.28 -25.64
C ALA A 172 -9.46 -8.49 -24.19
N HIS A 173 -8.74 -9.58 -23.93
CA HIS A 173 -8.27 -9.95 -22.61
C HIS A 173 -6.80 -9.55 -22.33
N ALA A 174 -6.07 -9.11 -23.36
CA ALA A 174 -4.77 -8.46 -23.23
C ALA A 174 -4.86 -6.98 -22.78
N ALA A 175 -6.06 -6.39 -22.81
CA ALA A 175 -6.33 -5.02 -22.39
C ALA A 175 -6.56 -4.90 -20.87
N LEU A 176 -6.17 -3.77 -20.27
CA LEU A 176 -6.22 -3.52 -18.83
C LEU A 176 -7.40 -2.61 -18.43
N PRO A 177 -8.32 -3.05 -17.54
CA PRO A 177 -9.54 -2.33 -17.20
C PRO A 177 -9.34 -0.97 -16.51
N SER A 178 -8.28 -0.80 -15.72
CA SER A 178 -8.06 0.41 -14.91
C SER A 178 -7.40 1.56 -15.68
N LEU A 179 -6.81 1.29 -16.85
CA LEU A 179 -6.01 2.23 -17.63
C LEU A 179 -6.77 2.83 -18.81
N ALA A 180 -7.99 2.36 -19.08
CA ALA A 180 -8.90 2.87 -20.11
C ALA A 180 -9.45 4.29 -19.83
N GLY A 181 -8.74 5.12 -19.04
CA GLY A 181 -9.12 6.50 -18.72
C GLY A 181 -8.36 7.56 -19.54
N THR A 182 -7.28 7.21 -20.21
CA THR A 182 -6.55 8.06 -21.18
C THR A 182 -6.53 7.36 -22.54
N THR A 183 -6.29 8.06 -23.65
CA THR A 183 -6.04 7.46 -24.97
C THR A 183 -4.82 6.53 -24.95
N MET A 184 -4.96 5.38 -24.31
CA MET A 184 -3.94 4.36 -24.21
C MET A 184 -4.10 3.32 -25.32
N LEU A 185 -3.01 2.62 -25.63
CA LEU A 185 -3.01 1.37 -26.43
C LEU A 185 -4.09 0.38 -25.97
N ASP A 186 -4.58 0.39 -24.73
CA ASP A 186 -5.71 -0.44 -24.31
C ASP A 186 -6.97 -0.20 -25.14
N ALA A 187 -7.28 1.06 -25.45
CA ALA A 187 -8.39 1.39 -26.34
C ALA A 187 -8.14 0.88 -27.77
N VAL A 188 -6.88 0.92 -28.23
CA VAL A 188 -6.46 0.38 -29.54
C VAL A 188 -6.59 -1.15 -29.57
N LEU A 189 -6.14 -1.85 -28.52
CA LEU A 189 -6.26 -3.31 -28.40
C LEU A 189 -7.72 -3.75 -28.40
N LEU A 190 -8.57 -3.06 -27.64
CA LEU A 190 -10.01 -3.32 -27.60
C LEU A 190 -10.68 -3.01 -28.94
N ALA A 191 -10.29 -1.92 -29.61
CA ALA A 191 -10.80 -1.57 -30.94
C ALA A 191 -10.41 -2.61 -31.99
N ARG A 192 -9.17 -3.13 -31.95
CA ARG A 192 -8.72 -4.23 -32.80
C ARG A 192 -9.42 -5.54 -32.45
N ALA A 193 -9.63 -5.84 -31.18
CA ALA A 193 -10.42 -6.99 -30.74
C ALA A 193 -11.84 -6.93 -31.30
N ALA A 194 -12.49 -5.77 -31.23
CA ALA A 194 -13.80 -5.52 -31.84
C ALA A 194 -13.77 -5.71 -33.35
N ALA A 195 -12.73 -5.25 -34.04
CA ALA A 195 -12.58 -5.40 -35.49
C ALA A 195 -12.47 -6.88 -35.88
N TRP A 196 -11.62 -7.64 -35.18
CA TRP A 196 -11.49 -9.10 -35.37
C TRP A 196 -12.78 -9.85 -35.04
N LEU A 197 -13.51 -9.43 -34.02
CA LEU A 197 -14.80 -10.02 -33.69
C LEU A 197 -15.83 -9.77 -34.79
N CYS A 198 -15.89 -8.56 -35.36
CA CYS A 198 -16.73 -8.27 -36.53
C CYS A 198 -16.33 -9.12 -37.75
N VAL A 199 -15.04 -9.30 -38.00
CA VAL A 199 -14.54 -10.19 -39.07
C VAL A 199 -15.02 -11.62 -38.85
N ALA A 200 -14.87 -12.15 -37.64
CA ALA A 200 -15.29 -13.51 -37.29
C ALA A 200 -16.82 -13.69 -37.35
N GLU A 201 -17.60 -12.74 -36.82
CA GLU A 201 -19.07 -12.76 -36.90
C GLU A 201 -19.56 -12.74 -38.36
N SER A 202 -18.88 -12.02 -39.25
CA SER A 202 -19.27 -11.93 -40.66
C SER A 202 -19.12 -13.25 -41.43
N ALA A 203 -18.41 -14.23 -40.86
CA ALA A 203 -18.24 -15.57 -41.41
C ALA A 203 -19.36 -16.55 -41.02
N VAL A 204 -20.27 -16.15 -40.11
CA VAL A 204 -21.34 -17.00 -39.57
C VAL A 204 -22.66 -16.75 -40.30
N GLN A 205 -23.22 -17.79 -40.93
CA GLN A 205 -24.44 -17.67 -41.75
C GLN A 205 -25.75 -17.58 -40.94
N ASN A 206 -25.84 -18.27 -39.79
CA ASN A 206 -27.05 -18.35 -38.95
C ASN A 206 -26.75 -17.93 -37.51
N ARG A 207 -26.45 -16.65 -37.30
CA ARG A 207 -26.07 -16.12 -35.99
C ARG A 207 -27.29 -15.97 -35.07
N THR A 208 -27.16 -16.35 -33.80
CA THR A 208 -28.17 -16.17 -32.76
C THR A 208 -27.72 -15.13 -31.72
N ALA A 209 -28.56 -14.89 -30.71
CA ALA A 209 -28.21 -14.02 -29.57
C ALA A 209 -27.05 -14.57 -28.70
N ALA A 210 -26.66 -15.84 -28.90
CA ALA A 210 -25.53 -16.46 -28.19
C ALA A 210 -24.21 -15.70 -28.40
N SER A 211 -23.95 -15.27 -29.65
CA SER A 211 -22.74 -14.52 -30.02
C SER A 211 -22.66 -13.10 -29.43
N ASP A 212 -23.78 -12.52 -28.97
CA ASP A 212 -23.78 -11.20 -28.35
C ASP A 212 -22.94 -11.16 -27.05
N GLY A 213 -22.80 -12.29 -26.36
CA GLY A 213 -21.96 -12.42 -25.16
C GLY A 213 -20.48 -12.21 -25.38
N LEU A 214 -20.00 -12.38 -26.62
CA LEU A 214 -18.59 -12.16 -26.96
C LEU A 214 -18.20 -10.67 -26.91
N TRP A 215 -19.19 -9.77 -26.93
CA TRP A 215 -18.97 -8.33 -26.78
C TRP A 215 -18.83 -7.87 -25.34
N THR A 216 -19.18 -8.73 -24.37
CA THR A 216 -19.15 -8.39 -22.95
C THR A 216 -17.78 -7.88 -22.46
N PRO A 217 -16.64 -8.54 -22.74
CA PRO A 217 -15.33 -8.04 -22.32
C PRO A 217 -15.01 -6.67 -22.93
N ILE A 218 -15.29 -6.49 -24.22
CA ILE A 218 -14.99 -5.25 -24.96
C ILE A 218 -15.82 -4.08 -24.40
N LEU A 219 -17.13 -4.29 -24.19
CA LEU A 219 -18.03 -3.27 -23.66
C LEU A 219 -17.70 -2.94 -22.20
N PHE A 220 -17.41 -3.94 -21.37
CA PHE A 220 -17.06 -3.72 -19.97
C PHE A 220 -15.79 -2.87 -19.84
N LEU A 221 -14.74 -3.23 -20.59
CA LEU A 221 -13.45 -2.53 -20.58
C LEU A 221 -13.51 -1.15 -21.25
N ALA A 222 -14.48 -0.92 -22.14
CA ALA A 222 -14.82 0.42 -22.67
C ALA A 222 -15.62 1.29 -21.67
N ALA A 223 -15.70 0.88 -20.40
CA ALA A 223 -16.50 1.50 -19.35
C ALA A 223 -18.02 1.46 -19.59
N ARG A 224 -18.53 0.48 -20.33
CA ARG A 224 -19.97 0.32 -20.65
C ARG A 224 -20.56 -0.92 -19.97
N GLU A 225 -20.39 -0.95 -18.66
CA GLU A 225 -20.68 -2.11 -17.80
C GLU A 225 -22.14 -2.60 -17.90
N ASN A 226 -23.12 -1.68 -18.02
CA ASN A 226 -24.52 -2.05 -18.15
C ASN A 226 -24.81 -2.73 -19.49
N ALA A 227 -24.27 -2.19 -20.58
CA ALA A 227 -24.38 -2.80 -21.90
C ALA A 227 -23.69 -4.18 -21.93
N ALA A 228 -22.55 -4.33 -21.25
CA ALA A 228 -21.85 -5.60 -21.10
C ALA A 228 -22.65 -6.64 -20.29
N ALA A 229 -23.27 -6.22 -19.18
CA ALA A 229 -24.11 -7.07 -18.34
C ALA A 229 -25.39 -7.51 -19.07
N GLU A 230 -26.02 -6.63 -19.85
CA GLU A 230 -27.14 -7.00 -20.71
C GLU A 230 -26.75 -8.03 -21.78
N ALA A 231 -25.62 -7.80 -22.47
CA ALA A 231 -25.09 -8.70 -23.48
C ALA A 231 -24.81 -10.10 -22.88
N TRP A 232 -24.23 -10.14 -21.67
CA TRP A 232 -23.97 -11.39 -20.95
C TRP A 232 -25.25 -12.12 -20.56
N LYS A 233 -26.25 -11.42 -19.98
CA LYS A 233 -27.54 -12.03 -19.60
C LYS A 233 -28.26 -12.67 -20.79
N LYS A 234 -28.22 -12.02 -21.96
CA LYS A 234 -28.86 -12.53 -23.19
C LYS A 234 -28.17 -13.77 -23.78
N SER A 235 -26.89 -13.99 -23.44
CA SER A 235 -26.03 -15.02 -24.04
C SER A 235 -25.53 -16.09 -23.07
N ALA A 236 -25.73 -15.91 -21.76
CA ALA A 236 -25.12 -16.70 -20.69
C ALA A 236 -25.27 -18.21 -20.91
N MET A 237 -26.46 -18.70 -21.27
CA MET A 237 -26.69 -20.14 -21.47
C MET A 237 -25.76 -20.74 -22.55
N ALA A 238 -25.55 -20.03 -23.65
CA ALA A 238 -24.74 -20.51 -24.78
C ALA A 238 -23.23 -20.40 -24.52
N ALA A 239 -22.79 -19.37 -23.79
CA ALA A 239 -21.40 -19.24 -23.34
C ALA A 239 -20.99 -20.38 -22.39
N HIS A 240 -21.85 -20.73 -21.43
CA HIS A 240 -21.61 -21.84 -20.51
C HIS A 240 -21.56 -23.22 -21.20
N VAL A 241 -22.34 -23.41 -22.26
CA VAL A 241 -22.39 -24.67 -23.00
C VAL A 241 -21.23 -24.81 -23.98
N ALA A 242 -20.87 -23.75 -24.72
CA ALA A 242 -19.81 -23.79 -25.73
C ALA A 242 -18.39 -23.84 -25.15
N ALA A 243 -18.20 -23.36 -23.91
CA ALA A 243 -16.90 -23.23 -23.26
C ALA A 243 -16.83 -23.95 -21.91
N ARG A 244 -17.46 -25.14 -21.80
CA ARG A 244 -17.40 -25.98 -20.60
C ARG A 244 -15.94 -26.16 -20.14
N GLY A 245 -15.58 -25.59 -18.99
CA GLY A 245 -14.23 -25.63 -18.42
C GLY A 245 -13.32 -24.43 -18.74
N SER A 246 -13.78 -23.41 -19.47
CA SER A 246 -13.04 -22.15 -19.63
C SER A 246 -13.02 -21.35 -18.32
N GLU A 247 -11.83 -20.95 -17.89
CA GLU A 247 -11.65 -20.06 -16.74
C GLU A 247 -12.16 -18.65 -17.05
N ALA A 248 -11.94 -18.16 -18.28
CA ALA A 248 -12.41 -16.85 -18.72
C ALA A 248 -13.94 -16.70 -18.58
N VAL A 249 -14.71 -17.72 -18.96
CA VAL A 249 -16.18 -17.70 -18.83
C VAL A 249 -16.63 -17.75 -17.38
N ALA A 250 -16.07 -18.66 -16.58
CA ALA A 250 -16.36 -18.74 -15.14
C ALA A 250 -16.00 -17.43 -14.42
N TRP A 251 -15.02 -16.72 -14.94
CA TRP A 251 -14.57 -15.44 -14.42
C TRP A 251 -15.52 -14.28 -14.77
N TRP A 252 -15.95 -14.15 -16.02
CA TRP A 252 -16.94 -13.11 -16.39
C TRP A 252 -18.30 -13.34 -15.73
N ASP A 253 -18.71 -14.60 -15.55
CA ASP A 253 -19.89 -14.95 -14.76
C ASP A 253 -19.75 -14.50 -13.29
N PHE A 254 -18.57 -14.72 -12.69
CA PHE A 254 -18.25 -14.21 -11.36
C PHE A 254 -18.30 -12.67 -11.30
N LEU A 255 -17.61 -11.98 -12.21
CA LEU A 255 -17.55 -10.51 -12.24
C LEU A 255 -18.90 -9.84 -12.49
N LEU A 256 -19.76 -10.41 -13.34
CA LEU A 256 -21.04 -9.80 -13.71
C LEU A 256 -22.17 -10.16 -12.76
N ARG A 257 -21.99 -11.16 -11.89
CA ARG A 257 -22.72 -11.28 -10.61
C ARG A 257 -22.31 -10.23 -9.61
N ARG A 258 -21.16 -9.61 -9.87
CA ARG A 258 -20.79 -8.30 -9.40
C ARG A 258 -20.50 -8.55 -7.85
N PRO A 259 -19.36 -9.21 -7.57
CA PRO A 259 -19.04 -9.84 -6.28
C PRO A 259 -18.48 -8.85 -5.25
N ARG A 260 -18.43 -9.24 -3.97
CA ARG A 260 -17.79 -8.45 -2.91
C ARG A 260 -16.27 -8.37 -3.15
N SER A 261 -15.62 -7.30 -2.70
CA SER A 261 -14.17 -7.14 -2.85
C SER A 261 -13.40 -8.35 -2.29
N GLU A 262 -13.79 -8.86 -1.12
CA GLU A 262 -13.25 -10.11 -0.52
C GLU A 262 -13.32 -11.31 -1.45
N GLU A 263 -14.47 -11.52 -2.07
CA GLU A 263 -14.68 -12.60 -3.02
C GLU A 263 -13.79 -12.42 -4.25
N VAL A 264 -13.57 -11.18 -4.70
CA VAL A 264 -12.63 -10.89 -5.81
C VAL A 264 -11.22 -11.25 -5.40
N PHE A 265 -10.74 -10.78 -4.25
CA PHE A 265 -9.40 -11.09 -3.76
C PHE A 265 -9.18 -12.59 -3.58
N VAL A 266 -10.19 -13.31 -3.07
CA VAL A 266 -10.20 -14.78 -2.98
C VAL A 266 -10.15 -15.43 -4.37
N ARG A 267 -11.01 -15.01 -5.30
CA ARG A 267 -11.11 -15.58 -6.64
C ARG A 267 -9.83 -15.37 -7.45
N VAL A 268 -9.22 -14.20 -7.32
CA VAL A 268 -7.90 -13.86 -7.86
C VAL A 268 -6.86 -14.86 -7.37
N ALA A 269 -6.88 -15.21 -6.08
CA ALA A 269 -5.92 -16.16 -5.51
C ALA A 269 -5.96 -17.54 -6.17
N GLU A 270 -7.14 -17.93 -6.66
CA GLU A 270 -7.37 -19.19 -7.35
C GLU A 270 -6.83 -19.16 -8.80
N HIS A 271 -6.92 -18.02 -9.49
CA HIS A 271 -6.71 -17.90 -10.94
C HIS A 271 -5.72 -16.79 -11.34
N ARG A 272 -4.42 -17.08 -11.31
CA ARG A 272 -3.31 -16.11 -11.51
C ARG A 272 -3.32 -15.37 -12.86
N ARG A 273 -3.78 -15.99 -13.95
CA ARG A 273 -3.78 -15.38 -15.30
C ARG A 273 -4.79 -14.25 -15.43
N TRP A 274 -5.95 -14.43 -14.82
CA TRP A 274 -7.08 -13.51 -14.87
C TRP A 274 -7.08 -12.51 -13.71
N ALA A 275 -6.28 -12.80 -12.68
CA ALA A 275 -6.13 -12.04 -11.45
C ALA A 275 -5.70 -10.57 -11.65
N MET A 276 -4.63 -10.34 -12.42
CA MET A 276 -3.88 -9.07 -12.34
C MET A 276 -4.61 -7.86 -12.93
N PRO A 277 -5.13 -7.89 -14.17
CA PRO A 277 -5.87 -6.75 -14.73
C PRO A 277 -7.03 -6.27 -13.84
N LEU A 278 -7.62 -7.19 -13.09
CA LEU A 278 -8.86 -6.97 -12.36
C LEU A 278 -8.67 -6.68 -10.87
N LEU A 279 -7.63 -7.25 -10.24
CA LEU A 279 -7.13 -6.73 -8.96
C LEU A 279 -6.86 -5.25 -9.05
N VAL A 280 -6.29 -4.80 -10.17
CA VAL A 280 -6.00 -3.39 -10.39
C VAL A 280 -7.29 -2.59 -10.58
N TYR A 281 -8.27 -3.11 -11.31
CA TYR A 281 -9.57 -2.46 -11.47
C TYR A 281 -10.31 -2.30 -10.13
N TYR A 282 -10.39 -3.36 -9.32
CA TYR A 282 -11.01 -3.32 -7.98
C TYR A 282 -10.19 -2.53 -6.97
N GLY A 283 -8.87 -2.65 -7.01
CA GLY A 283 -7.93 -1.86 -6.22
C GLY A 283 -8.23 -0.38 -6.37
N ARG A 284 -8.37 0.08 -7.62
CA ARG A 284 -8.71 1.47 -7.96
C ARG A 284 -10.11 1.89 -7.54
N LEU A 285 -11.13 1.08 -7.85
CA LEU A 285 -12.53 1.42 -7.54
C LEU A 285 -12.80 1.59 -6.04
N PHE A 286 -12.17 0.74 -5.23
CA PHE A 286 -12.43 0.64 -3.80
C PHE A 286 -11.29 1.15 -2.92
N ARG A 287 -10.24 1.73 -3.53
CA ARG A 287 -9.05 2.24 -2.85
C ARG A 287 -8.30 1.20 -2.00
N TYR A 288 -8.15 0.00 -2.56
CA TYR A 288 -7.44 -1.12 -1.93
C TYR A 288 -6.04 -1.32 -2.50
N GLU A 289 -5.44 -0.33 -3.17
CA GLU A 289 -4.15 -0.47 -3.89
C GLU A 289 -3.01 -0.89 -2.95
N ALA A 290 -2.98 -0.34 -1.73
CA ALA A 290 -2.02 -0.71 -0.70
C ALA A 290 -2.14 -2.19 -0.30
N MET A 291 -3.37 -2.70 -0.22
CA MET A 291 -3.65 -4.08 0.11
C MET A 291 -3.36 -5.00 -1.09
N VAL A 292 -3.74 -4.61 -2.32
CA VAL A 292 -3.38 -5.32 -3.55
C VAL A 292 -1.86 -5.51 -3.63
N ALA A 293 -1.05 -4.49 -3.33
CA ALA A 293 0.41 -4.59 -3.31
C ALA A 293 0.93 -5.62 -2.30
N ARG A 294 0.34 -5.67 -1.08
CA ARG A 294 0.69 -6.67 -0.04
C ARG A 294 0.26 -8.08 -0.41
N VAL A 295 -0.81 -8.21 -1.19
CA VAL A 295 -1.44 -9.47 -1.61
C VAL A 295 -0.76 -10.09 -2.83
N ILE A 296 -0.11 -9.29 -3.69
CA ILE A 296 0.56 -9.77 -4.92
C ILE A 296 1.79 -10.61 -4.60
N GLU A 297 2.63 -10.20 -3.63
CA GLU A 297 3.89 -10.89 -3.34
C GLU A 297 3.69 -12.40 -3.03
N PRO A 298 2.72 -12.81 -2.18
CA PRO A 298 2.42 -14.23 -1.95
C PRO A 298 1.79 -14.96 -3.15
N LEU A 299 1.15 -14.25 -4.09
CA LEU A 299 0.44 -14.88 -5.20
C LEU A 299 1.36 -15.41 -6.29
N PHE A 300 2.58 -14.89 -6.44
CA PHE A 300 3.40 -15.14 -7.63
C PHE A 300 4.70 -15.94 -7.41
N ASP A 301 5.10 -16.21 -6.16
CA ASP A 301 5.91 -17.30 -5.56
C ASP A 301 6.83 -18.27 -6.38
N ASP A 302 7.29 -17.96 -7.60
CA ASP A 302 8.32 -18.74 -8.30
C ASP A 302 9.67 -18.00 -8.29
N GLU A 303 10.78 -18.69 -8.06
CA GLU A 303 12.13 -18.08 -7.96
C GLU A 303 12.58 -17.43 -9.29
N SER A 304 11.90 -17.72 -10.40
CA SER A 304 12.11 -17.09 -11.70
C SER A 304 11.29 -15.80 -11.84
N GLN A 305 11.75 -14.71 -11.21
CA GLN A 305 11.37 -13.32 -11.51
C GLN A 305 9.88 -13.05 -11.90
N PRO A 306 8.85 -13.52 -11.16
CA PRO A 306 7.44 -13.41 -11.57
C PRO A 306 6.96 -11.97 -11.44
N LEU A 307 7.44 -11.31 -10.41
CA LEU A 307 7.27 -9.90 -10.19
C LEU A 307 7.77 -9.15 -11.43
N ALA A 308 9.00 -9.41 -11.93
CA ALA A 308 9.52 -8.76 -13.15
C ALA A 308 8.64 -9.01 -14.39
N ARG A 309 7.93 -10.15 -14.48
CA ARG A 309 6.94 -10.42 -15.53
C ARG A 309 5.69 -9.52 -15.41
N LEU A 310 5.38 -8.99 -14.23
CA LEU A 310 4.28 -8.05 -13.97
C LEU A 310 4.68 -6.58 -14.17
N TYR A 311 5.80 -6.28 -14.83
CA TYR A 311 6.29 -4.90 -15.01
C TYR A 311 5.29 -3.97 -15.74
N ASP A 312 4.48 -4.51 -16.66
CA ASP A 312 3.41 -3.78 -17.34
C ASP A 312 2.38 -3.21 -16.36
N TYR A 313 2.32 -3.74 -15.12
CA TYR A 313 1.42 -3.32 -14.05
C TYR A 313 2.09 -2.41 -13.00
N ALA A 314 3.42 -2.27 -13.01
CA ALA A 314 4.17 -1.50 -12.00
C ALA A 314 3.73 -0.02 -11.83
N PRO A 315 3.40 0.72 -12.91
CA PRO A 315 2.90 2.10 -12.78
C PRO A 315 1.65 2.26 -11.91
N LEU A 316 0.82 1.22 -11.82
CA LEU A 316 -0.43 1.22 -11.08
C LEU A 316 -0.20 1.17 -9.56
N PHE A 317 0.84 0.47 -9.12
CA PHE A 317 1.20 0.38 -7.70
C PHE A 317 1.89 1.65 -7.18
N ALA A 318 2.44 2.48 -8.07
CA ALA A 318 3.21 3.67 -7.70
C ALA A 318 2.37 4.93 -7.44
N LEU A 319 1.20 5.07 -8.05
CA LEU A 319 0.45 6.33 -8.11
C LEU A 319 -0.42 6.62 -6.87
N GLU A 320 -1.00 5.61 -6.22
CA GLU A 320 -2.00 5.83 -5.14
C GLU A 320 -1.80 4.95 -3.89
N ALA A 321 -0.93 3.93 -3.93
CA ALA A 321 -0.84 2.94 -2.87
C ALA A 321 -0.17 3.42 -1.56
N GLY A 322 0.43 4.61 -1.51
CA GLY A 322 1.13 5.13 -0.32
C GLY A 322 2.33 4.29 0.17
N VAL A 323 2.53 3.09 -0.39
CA VAL A 323 3.75 2.29 -0.26
C VAL A 323 4.82 3.14 -0.92
N GLY A 324 5.76 3.67 -0.13
CA GLY A 324 6.80 4.55 -0.62
C GLY A 324 7.39 3.98 -1.89
N GLY A 325 7.04 4.58 -3.04
CA GLY A 325 7.32 4.04 -4.37
C GLY A 325 8.80 3.85 -4.67
N GLY A 326 9.68 4.26 -3.74
CA GLY A 326 11.10 3.97 -3.76
C GLY A 326 11.53 2.61 -3.18
N ARG A 327 10.69 1.89 -2.42
CA ARG A 327 11.06 0.55 -1.90
C ARG A 327 10.64 -0.61 -2.80
N ILE A 328 9.49 -0.52 -3.48
CA ILE A 328 9.11 -1.51 -4.50
C ILE A 328 9.96 -1.32 -5.78
N MET A 329 10.50 -0.12 -6.00
CA MET A 329 11.28 0.24 -7.19
C MET A 329 12.70 0.66 -6.80
N GLU A 330 13.51 -0.24 -6.23
CA GLU A 330 14.94 -0.02 -5.92
C GLU A 330 15.82 0.27 -7.16
N GLY A 331 15.35 1.01 -8.17
CA GLY A 331 16.08 1.35 -9.39
C GLY A 331 16.33 0.19 -10.35
N ARG A 332 16.36 -1.06 -9.86
CA ARG A 332 16.73 -2.29 -10.57
C ARG A 332 15.70 -2.78 -11.61
N TRP A 333 14.41 -2.50 -11.36
CA TRP A 333 13.31 -3.06 -12.15
C TRP A 333 13.10 -2.41 -13.52
N PRO A 334 13.17 -1.06 -13.66
CA PRO A 334 12.91 -0.40 -14.94
C PRO A 334 14.12 -0.40 -15.89
N SER A 335 15.35 -0.60 -15.40
CA SER A 335 16.59 -0.51 -16.18
C SER A 335 16.83 -1.75 -17.05
N LEU A 336 16.76 -2.96 -16.47
CA LEU A 336 17.04 -4.24 -17.15
C LEU A 336 16.16 -4.51 -18.38
N ALA A 337 14.85 -4.30 -18.25
CA ALA A 337 13.90 -4.62 -19.31
C ALA A 337 13.92 -3.59 -20.44
N ARG A 338 14.20 -2.31 -20.13
CA ARG A 338 14.34 -1.27 -21.17
C ARG A 338 15.58 -1.46 -21.99
N GLN A 339 16.68 -1.90 -21.39
CA GLN A 339 17.89 -2.23 -22.11
C GLN A 339 17.65 -3.40 -23.08
N ALA A 340 16.94 -4.45 -22.67
CA ALA A 340 16.58 -5.57 -23.56
C ALA A 340 15.68 -5.14 -24.74
N TRP A 341 14.74 -4.20 -24.51
CA TRP A 341 13.93 -3.59 -25.57
C TRP A 341 14.74 -2.68 -26.49
N ILE A 342 15.63 -1.86 -25.93
CA ILE A 342 16.54 -0.99 -26.70
C ILE A 342 17.48 -1.83 -27.57
N GLU A 343 18.02 -2.93 -27.05
CA GLU A 343 18.87 -3.87 -27.77
C GLU A 343 18.10 -4.58 -28.90
N CYS A 344 16.87 -5.02 -28.63
CA CYS A 344 15.94 -5.52 -29.64
C CYS A 344 15.77 -4.51 -30.80
N LEU A 345 15.55 -3.24 -30.50
CA LEU A 345 15.29 -2.22 -31.53
C LEU A 345 16.55 -1.71 -32.23
N ARG A 346 17.73 -1.78 -31.58
CA ARG A 346 19.01 -1.29 -32.10
C ARG A 346 19.48 -2.05 -33.34
N ASP A 347 19.13 -3.32 -33.45
CA ASP A 347 19.49 -4.19 -34.59
C ASP A 347 18.42 -4.20 -35.70
N PHE A 348 17.36 -3.40 -35.59
CA PHE A 348 16.20 -3.47 -36.47
C PHE A 348 16.24 -2.42 -37.61
N GLN A 349 16.19 -2.89 -38.86
CA GLN A 349 15.89 -2.07 -40.04
C GLN A 349 14.58 -2.57 -40.68
N PRO A 350 13.47 -1.83 -40.60
CA PRO A 350 12.21 -2.25 -41.21
C PRO A 350 12.30 -2.21 -42.73
N GLU A 351 12.23 -3.36 -43.38
CA GLU A 351 11.81 -3.46 -44.78
C GLU A 351 10.31 -3.12 -44.86
N PRO A 352 9.86 -2.16 -45.70
CA PRO A 352 8.48 -1.67 -45.76
C PRO A 352 7.39 -2.72 -46.04
N GLN A 353 7.78 -3.98 -46.33
CA GLN A 353 6.89 -5.04 -46.78
C GLN A 353 6.95 -6.30 -45.90
N ASP A 354 7.85 -6.38 -44.91
CA ASP A 354 7.98 -7.57 -44.06
C ASP A 354 7.24 -7.41 -42.72
N TYR A 355 5.97 -7.78 -42.72
CA TYR A 355 5.09 -7.82 -41.54
C TYR A 355 5.56 -8.79 -40.44
N THR A 356 6.58 -9.61 -40.69
CA THR A 356 7.10 -10.62 -39.75
C THR A 356 8.44 -10.27 -39.12
N GLY A 357 9.10 -9.19 -39.57
CA GLY A 357 10.46 -8.80 -39.14
C GLY A 357 10.65 -8.56 -37.64
N TYR A 358 9.57 -8.37 -36.88
CA TYR A 358 9.61 -8.18 -35.43
C TYR A 358 9.82 -9.48 -34.64
N LEU A 359 9.37 -10.64 -35.15
CA LEU A 359 9.31 -11.86 -34.36
C LEU A 359 10.69 -12.45 -33.99
N PRO A 360 11.68 -12.50 -34.89
CA PRO A 360 13.03 -12.97 -34.56
C PRO A 360 13.71 -12.06 -33.53
N VAL A 361 13.38 -10.78 -33.52
CA VAL A 361 13.93 -9.79 -32.60
C VAL A 361 13.30 -9.94 -31.20
N LEU A 362 11.96 -10.11 -31.13
CA LEU A 362 11.26 -10.41 -29.88
C LEU A 362 11.69 -11.75 -29.25
N GLN A 363 12.08 -12.73 -30.08
CA GLN A 363 12.58 -14.03 -29.64
C GLN A 363 14.03 -13.97 -29.10
N LYS A 364 14.79 -12.93 -29.43
CA LYS A 364 16.16 -12.70 -28.91
C LYS A 364 16.18 -12.02 -27.54
N ILE A 365 15.06 -11.45 -27.09
CA ILE A 365 14.95 -10.84 -25.76
C ILE A 365 15.16 -11.96 -24.72
N PRO A 366 16.23 -11.90 -23.90
CA PRO A 366 16.45 -12.91 -22.88
C PRO A 366 15.28 -12.92 -21.89
N ARG A 367 14.74 -14.10 -21.57
CA ARG A 367 13.68 -14.22 -20.57
C ARG A 367 14.15 -13.92 -19.13
N GLU A 368 15.46 -13.78 -18.91
CA GLU A 368 16.09 -13.95 -17.58
C GLU A 368 17.30 -13.03 -17.30
N ALA A 369 17.49 -11.91 -17.98
CA ALA A 369 18.67 -11.07 -17.73
C ALA A 369 18.55 -10.32 -16.38
N ALA A 370 19.25 -10.81 -15.34
CA ALA A 370 19.56 -10.08 -14.12
C ALA A 370 20.92 -9.35 -14.27
N PRO A 371 21.15 -8.20 -13.61
CA PRO A 371 22.43 -7.49 -13.70
C PRO A 371 23.49 -8.22 -12.88
N THR A 372 24.74 -8.14 -13.34
CA THR A 372 25.91 -8.59 -12.58
C THR A 372 26.35 -7.49 -11.59
N ALA A 373 26.99 -7.90 -10.49
CA ALA A 373 27.42 -6.99 -9.41
C ALA A 373 28.43 -5.90 -9.86
N GLU A 374 29.08 -6.07 -11.01
CA GLU A 374 30.08 -5.13 -11.55
C GLU A 374 29.46 -3.86 -12.14
N THR A 375 28.22 -3.91 -12.65
CA THR A 375 27.50 -2.72 -13.14
C THR A 375 26.98 -1.84 -12.00
N GLU A 376 26.87 -2.37 -10.78
CA GLU A 376 26.35 -1.65 -9.59
C GLU A 376 27.35 -0.64 -9.00
N GLN A 377 28.65 -0.79 -9.27
CA GLN A 377 29.70 0.07 -8.69
C GLN A 377 29.94 1.39 -9.43
N GLN A 378 29.50 1.53 -10.69
CA GLN A 378 29.76 2.75 -11.50
C GLN A 378 28.61 3.79 -11.47
N GLU A 379 27.40 3.43 -11.04
CA GLU A 379 26.20 4.29 -11.13
C GLU A 379 25.80 5.00 -9.82
N GLU A 380 26.71 5.17 -8.87
CA GLU A 380 26.40 5.79 -7.56
C GLU A 380 26.00 7.29 -7.64
N ARG A 381 26.10 7.94 -8.81
CA ARG A 381 25.82 9.38 -9.00
C ARG A 381 24.57 9.71 -9.82
N VAL A 382 23.97 8.76 -10.52
CA VAL A 382 22.72 8.96 -11.25
C VAL A 382 21.84 7.75 -11.00
N ASP A 383 20.63 7.97 -10.48
CA ASP A 383 19.61 6.93 -10.30
C ASP A 383 19.50 6.10 -11.59
N ALA A 384 19.81 4.80 -11.54
CA ALA A 384 19.88 3.90 -12.70
C ALA A 384 18.61 3.93 -13.58
N SER A 385 17.47 4.29 -13.00
CA SER A 385 16.24 4.48 -13.76
C SER A 385 16.29 5.71 -14.69
N VAL A 386 16.99 6.77 -14.30
CA VAL A 386 17.20 8.02 -15.07
C VAL A 386 18.19 7.79 -16.23
N SER A 387 19.22 6.97 -16.03
CA SER A 387 20.13 6.51 -17.10
C SER A 387 19.35 5.75 -18.18
N GLY A 388 18.51 4.78 -17.80
CA GLY A 388 17.65 4.05 -18.74
C GLY A 388 16.63 4.92 -19.49
N PHE A 389 16.16 6.02 -18.89
CA PHE A 389 15.32 7.01 -19.61
C PHE A 389 16.12 7.86 -20.60
N ALA A 390 17.36 8.23 -20.28
CA ALA A 390 18.25 8.95 -21.19
C ALA A 390 18.55 8.15 -22.46
N GLU A 391 18.78 6.85 -22.29
CA GLU A 391 19.03 5.92 -23.40
C GLU A 391 17.78 5.64 -24.24
N ALA A 392 16.60 5.64 -23.62
CA ALA A 392 15.32 5.52 -24.32
C ALA A 392 14.84 6.83 -24.95
N ALA A 393 15.43 7.99 -24.61
CA ALA A 393 14.97 9.31 -25.05
C ALA A 393 14.84 9.45 -26.58
N PRO A 394 15.78 8.94 -27.42
CA PRO A 394 15.61 8.96 -28.87
C PRO A 394 14.40 8.16 -29.37
N LEU A 395 14.04 7.05 -28.70
CA LEU A 395 12.86 6.25 -29.03
C LEU A 395 11.55 6.92 -28.59
N ILE A 396 11.58 7.61 -27.43
CA ILE A 396 10.44 8.40 -26.94
C ILE A 396 10.22 9.63 -27.84
N ASP A 397 11.30 10.29 -28.26
CA ASP A 397 11.27 11.41 -29.22
C ASP A 397 10.82 10.96 -30.62
N LEU A 398 11.16 9.74 -31.05
CA LEU A 398 10.63 9.14 -32.27
C LEU A 398 9.11 8.96 -32.21
N GLY A 399 8.58 8.42 -31.10
CA GLY A 399 7.13 8.30 -30.87
C GLY A 399 6.42 9.67 -30.79
N PHE A 400 7.10 10.70 -30.28
CA PHE A 400 6.60 12.07 -30.18
C PHE A 400 6.60 12.80 -31.54
N ARG A 401 7.66 12.65 -32.35
CA ARG A 401 7.85 13.37 -33.63
C ARG A 401 7.23 12.67 -34.84
N GLU A 402 7.14 11.35 -34.85
CA GLU A 402 6.58 10.58 -35.98
C GLU A 402 5.07 10.34 -35.88
N GLY A 403 4.34 11.18 -35.14
CA GLY A 403 2.92 11.41 -35.40
C GLY A 403 2.63 11.85 -36.85
N THR A 404 3.67 12.15 -37.62
CA THR A 404 3.67 12.28 -39.08
C THR A 404 4.65 11.26 -39.69
N GLY A 405 4.14 10.22 -40.34
CA GLY A 405 4.96 9.19 -41.01
C GLY A 405 4.15 7.98 -41.49
N THR A 406 4.67 7.26 -42.49
CA THR A 406 3.99 6.14 -43.19
C THR A 406 3.50 5.06 -42.21
N LEU A 407 2.18 4.84 -42.17
CA LEU A 407 1.53 3.87 -41.29
C LEU A 407 1.66 2.44 -41.83
N ILE A 408 2.53 1.62 -41.23
CA ILE A 408 2.56 0.18 -41.53
C ILE A 408 1.13 -0.39 -41.36
N PRO A 409 0.56 -1.09 -42.36
CA PRO A 409 -0.73 -1.76 -42.23
C PRO A 409 -0.68 -2.79 -41.10
N VAL A 410 -1.32 -2.48 -39.97
CA VAL A 410 -1.23 -3.29 -38.74
C VAL A 410 -2.54 -4.02 -38.46
N GLY A 411 -2.53 -5.34 -38.57
CA GLY A 411 -3.71 -6.17 -38.27
C GLY A 411 -3.76 -6.73 -36.85
N ILE A 412 -2.67 -6.68 -36.09
CA ILE A 412 -2.54 -7.38 -34.80
C ILE A 412 -2.02 -6.40 -33.74
N VAL A 413 -0.71 -6.28 -33.53
CA VAL A 413 -0.03 -5.25 -32.72
C VAL A 413 1.43 -5.18 -33.17
N THR A 414 2.12 -4.03 -33.13
CA THR A 414 3.57 -3.95 -33.41
C THR A 414 4.37 -3.60 -32.16
N ALA A 415 5.67 -3.89 -32.15
CA ALA A 415 6.58 -3.38 -31.11
C ALA A 415 6.58 -1.84 -31.06
N ARG A 416 6.32 -1.18 -32.21
CA ARG A 416 6.16 0.28 -32.32
C ARG A 416 4.88 0.80 -31.63
N ASP A 417 3.76 0.08 -31.73
CA ASP A 417 2.53 0.36 -30.95
C ASP A 417 2.78 0.26 -29.42
N LEU A 418 3.74 -0.58 -29.02
CA LEU A 418 4.15 -0.76 -27.61
C LEU A 418 5.12 0.30 -27.11
N LEU A 419 5.91 0.93 -27.98
CA LEU A 419 6.74 2.08 -27.63
C LEU A 419 5.89 3.35 -27.54
N ASN A 420 4.84 3.46 -28.36
CA ASN A 420 3.83 4.52 -28.25
C ASN A 420 2.98 4.40 -26.97
N TYR A 421 3.05 3.28 -26.24
CA TYR A 421 2.57 3.15 -24.86
C TYR A 421 3.27 4.11 -23.88
N GLY A 422 4.40 4.68 -24.31
CA GLY A 422 5.38 5.25 -23.43
C GLY A 422 5.17 6.72 -23.13
N TRP A 423 5.06 7.62 -24.11
CA TRP A 423 5.50 8.99 -23.85
C TRP A 423 4.66 9.77 -22.82
N GLU A 424 3.32 9.72 -22.88
CA GLU A 424 2.42 10.39 -21.92
C GLU A 424 2.50 9.77 -20.51
N MET A 425 2.47 8.44 -20.42
CA MET A 425 2.54 7.70 -19.16
C MET A 425 3.95 7.75 -18.55
N THR A 426 4.98 7.75 -19.39
CA THR A 426 6.39 7.97 -19.01
C THR A 426 6.55 9.38 -18.48
N GLY A 427 6.01 10.39 -19.16
CA GLY A 427 6.00 11.77 -18.67
C GLY A 427 5.27 11.91 -17.34
N ALA A 428 4.10 11.30 -17.19
CA ALA A 428 3.32 11.31 -15.94
C ALA A 428 4.02 10.59 -14.78
N GLN A 429 4.71 9.47 -15.06
CA GLN A 429 5.51 8.75 -14.05
C GLN A 429 6.76 9.55 -13.65
N LEU A 430 7.44 10.15 -14.63
CA LEU A 430 8.60 11.00 -14.40
C LEU A 430 8.21 12.22 -13.55
N SER A 431 7.05 12.82 -13.81
CA SER A 431 6.56 13.97 -13.04
C SER A 431 6.06 13.60 -11.65
N ALA A 432 5.36 12.48 -11.49
CA ALA A 432 4.98 11.96 -10.17
C ALA A 432 6.22 11.65 -9.33
N ARG A 433 7.24 11.00 -9.91
CA ARG A 433 8.50 10.72 -9.23
C ARG A 433 9.26 11.98 -8.87
N TRP A 434 9.34 12.94 -9.80
CA TRP A 434 9.92 14.26 -9.54
C TRP A 434 9.23 14.94 -8.35
N TYR A 435 7.89 14.94 -8.32
CA TYR A 435 7.10 15.51 -7.23
C TYR A 435 7.34 14.82 -5.88
N LEU A 436 7.36 13.48 -5.84
CA LEU A 436 7.59 12.72 -4.61
C LEU A 436 8.98 13.00 -4.03
N VAL A 437 10.02 13.00 -4.87
CA VAL A 437 11.41 13.28 -4.48
C VAL A 437 11.59 14.74 -4.04
N ALA A 438 11.00 15.69 -4.78
CA ALA A 438 11.11 17.11 -4.48
C ALA A 438 10.34 17.52 -3.22
N ARG A 439 9.12 17.00 -3.01
CA ARG A 439 8.19 17.50 -1.97
C ARG A 439 8.08 16.61 -0.73
N MET A 440 7.94 15.29 -0.88
CA MET A 440 7.74 14.42 0.29
C MET A 440 9.04 14.11 1.01
N TRP A 441 10.14 13.97 0.27
CA TRP A 441 11.45 13.63 0.84
C TRP A 441 12.36 14.84 1.03
N GLY A 442 11.97 16.01 0.50
CA GLY A 442 12.69 17.27 0.71
C GLY A 442 14.08 17.31 0.08
N VAL A 443 14.30 16.60 -1.03
CA VAL A 443 15.62 16.54 -1.72
C VAL A 443 15.50 17.05 -3.18
N PRO A 444 15.21 18.34 -3.40
CA PRO A 444 14.94 18.91 -4.72
C PRO A 444 16.09 18.73 -5.73
N GLU A 445 17.34 18.72 -5.27
CA GLU A 445 18.53 18.55 -6.12
C GLU A 445 18.57 17.20 -6.86
N ARG A 446 18.02 16.13 -6.24
CA ARG A 446 17.89 14.82 -6.88
C ARG A 446 16.76 14.79 -7.92
N ALA A 447 15.68 15.52 -7.68
CA ALA A 447 14.58 15.66 -8.63
C ALA A 447 15.02 16.43 -9.88
N ASP A 448 15.84 17.47 -9.73
CA ASP A 448 16.37 18.27 -10.85
C ASP A 448 17.26 17.46 -11.82
N SER A 449 17.84 16.34 -11.38
CA SER A 449 18.60 15.43 -12.26
C SER A 449 17.68 14.76 -13.30
N ILE A 450 16.45 14.40 -12.91
CA ILE A 450 15.44 13.80 -13.79
C ILE A 450 15.06 14.79 -14.89
N ALA A 451 14.73 16.03 -14.48
CA ALA A 451 14.35 17.11 -15.39
C ALA A 451 15.48 17.44 -16.39
N ARG A 452 16.72 17.61 -15.90
CA ARG A 452 17.88 17.97 -16.74
C ARG A 452 18.32 16.87 -17.69
N THR A 453 18.11 15.60 -17.34
CA THR A 453 18.58 14.46 -18.14
C THR A 453 17.58 14.08 -19.25
N VAL A 454 16.28 14.19 -19.01
CA VAL A 454 15.25 13.67 -19.92
C VAL A 454 14.56 14.79 -20.72
N MET A 455 14.20 15.92 -20.10
CA MET A 455 13.43 16.99 -20.78
C MET A 455 14.15 17.60 -22.00
N PRO A 456 15.48 17.86 -21.99
CA PRO A 456 16.15 18.43 -23.16
C PRO A 456 16.23 17.49 -24.36
N ARG A 457 15.99 16.18 -24.16
CA ARG A 457 16.15 15.14 -25.20
C ARG A 457 14.83 14.77 -25.88
N VAL A 458 13.69 15.20 -25.35
CA VAL A 458 12.37 14.92 -25.92
C VAL A 458 11.52 16.18 -25.87
N ALA A 459 11.19 16.73 -27.03
CA ALA A 459 10.36 17.93 -27.12
C ALA A 459 8.94 17.67 -26.57
N GLY A 460 8.32 18.64 -25.90
CA GLY A 460 6.92 18.56 -25.45
C GLY A 460 6.70 17.86 -24.10
N LEU A 461 7.71 17.14 -23.59
CA LEU A 461 7.66 16.47 -22.29
C LEU A 461 7.69 17.45 -21.11
N GLU A 462 8.01 18.73 -21.34
CA GLU A 462 8.07 19.76 -20.31
C GLU A 462 6.72 19.99 -19.61
N PHE A 463 5.63 19.76 -20.34
CA PHE A 463 4.26 19.88 -19.84
C PHE A 463 3.92 18.86 -18.73
N CYS A 464 4.49 17.66 -18.79
CA CYS A 464 4.19 16.61 -17.83
C CYS A 464 4.71 16.93 -16.42
N PHE A 465 5.81 17.70 -16.31
CA PHE A 465 6.45 18.07 -15.03
C PHE A 465 5.81 19.28 -14.34
N CYS A 466 4.76 19.88 -14.90
CA CYS A 466 4.09 21.07 -14.38
C CYS A 466 3.11 20.81 -13.20
N TRP A 467 3.21 19.68 -12.51
CA TRP A 467 2.23 19.21 -11.52
C TRP A 467 2.05 20.17 -10.31
N ASP A 468 3.03 21.03 -10.05
CA ASP A 468 2.87 22.23 -9.22
C ASP A 468 3.55 23.44 -9.88
N PRO A 469 2.81 24.25 -10.65
CA PRO A 469 3.37 25.38 -11.38
C PRO A 469 4.04 26.39 -10.45
N TRP A 470 3.63 26.50 -9.18
CA TRP A 470 4.06 27.62 -8.32
C TRP A 470 5.48 27.50 -7.81
N ASN A 471 6.04 26.29 -7.68
CA ASN A 471 7.44 26.14 -7.27
C ASN A 471 8.42 26.19 -8.44
N TYR A 472 7.99 25.84 -9.66
CA TYR A 472 8.80 25.96 -10.87
C TYR A 472 8.72 27.37 -11.48
N ILE A 473 7.57 28.04 -11.36
CA ILE A 473 7.33 29.41 -11.85
C ILE A 473 7.69 30.46 -10.80
N GLY A 474 7.64 30.13 -9.51
CA GLY A 474 7.76 31.09 -8.41
C GLY A 474 9.14 31.74 -8.24
N LYS A 475 10.17 31.30 -8.97
CA LYS A 475 11.53 31.87 -8.89
C LYS A 475 11.98 32.62 -10.14
N ASP A 476 11.26 32.53 -11.26
CA ASP A 476 11.64 33.19 -12.52
C ASP A 476 10.42 33.83 -13.23
N PRO A 477 10.33 35.17 -13.27
CA PRO A 477 9.26 35.92 -13.95
C PRO A 477 9.13 35.65 -15.45
N ASP A 478 10.19 35.20 -16.13
CA ASP A 478 10.14 34.96 -17.58
C ASP A 478 9.55 33.59 -17.93
N ASN A 479 9.61 32.62 -17.01
CA ASN A 479 8.88 31.35 -17.12
C ASN A 479 7.35 31.55 -17.06
N TRP A 480 6.87 32.56 -16.32
CA TRP A 480 5.44 32.93 -16.32
C TRP A 480 4.97 33.48 -17.67
N LYS A 481 5.80 34.28 -18.35
CA LYS A 481 5.50 34.78 -19.70
C LYS A 481 5.54 33.66 -20.74
N LEU A 482 6.46 32.71 -20.61
CA LEU A 482 6.54 31.53 -21.47
C LEU A 482 5.32 30.62 -21.30
N ALA A 483 4.91 30.36 -20.05
CA ALA A 483 3.69 29.63 -19.73
C ALA A 483 2.46 30.34 -20.28
N ARG A 484 2.35 31.67 -20.13
CA ARG A 484 1.22 32.49 -20.61
C ARG A 484 1.14 32.60 -22.13
N ALA A 485 2.27 32.68 -22.83
CA ALA A 485 2.33 32.67 -24.29
C ALA A 485 1.92 31.29 -24.85
N LYS A 486 2.41 30.20 -24.24
CA LYS A 486 2.02 28.83 -24.61
C LYS A 486 0.60 28.45 -24.17
N LEU A 487 0.04 29.10 -23.14
CA LEU A 487 -1.35 28.92 -22.66
C LEU A 487 -2.41 29.29 -23.71
N GLN A 488 -2.10 30.17 -24.66
CA GLN A 488 -3.00 30.48 -25.79
C GLN A 488 -3.00 29.38 -26.87
N ASP A 489 -1.93 28.57 -26.96
CA ASP A 489 -1.84 27.42 -27.85
C ASP A 489 -2.43 26.12 -27.24
N TRP A 490 -2.88 26.14 -25.98
CA TRP A 490 -3.53 24.98 -25.33
C TRP A 490 -4.89 24.63 -25.94
N THR A 491 -5.52 25.55 -26.67
CA THR A 491 -6.70 25.26 -27.50
C THR A 491 -6.34 24.44 -28.73
N ARG A 492 -5.08 24.46 -29.19
CA ARG A 492 -4.57 23.71 -30.36
C ARG A 492 -4.06 22.32 -29.98
N LEU A 493 -3.43 22.17 -28.82
CA LEU A 493 -3.29 20.89 -28.12
C LEU A 493 -4.62 20.57 -27.43
N GLN A 494 -5.69 20.41 -28.22
CA GLN A 494 -7.06 20.19 -27.77
C GLN A 494 -7.07 19.20 -26.61
N PHE A 495 -7.09 19.69 -25.37
CA PHE A 495 -7.07 18.94 -24.12
C PHE A 495 -6.51 17.52 -24.29
N LEU A 496 -5.18 17.40 -24.44
CA LEU A 496 -4.50 16.13 -24.17
C LEU A 496 -5.05 15.62 -22.84
N ASP A 497 -5.94 14.62 -22.90
CA ASP A 497 -6.54 13.79 -21.85
C ASP A 497 -5.91 13.96 -20.47
N CYS A 498 -6.11 15.12 -19.84
CA CYS A 498 -5.07 15.66 -18.98
C CYS A 498 -4.93 14.86 -17.69
N ALA A 499 -3.72 14.32 -17.50
CA ALA A 499 -3.25 13.58 -16.32
C ALA A 499 -3.30 14.38 -15.00
N SER A 500 -3.76 15.64 -15.04
CA SER A 500 -3.93 16.47 -13.86
C SER A 500 -5.32 17.13 -13.86
N ALA A 501 -6.30 16.34 -13.40
CA ALA A 501 -7.61 16.77 -12.95
C ALA A 501 -7.67 18.11 -12.18
N TRP A 502 -6.60 18.44 -11.44
CA TRP A 502 -6.45 19.71 -10.70
C TRP A 502 -6.34 20.95 -11.59
N LEU A 503 -5.72 20.85 -12.76
CA LEU A 503 -5.60 21.99 -13.68
C LEU A 503 -6.96 22.34 -14.30
N VAL A 504 -7.75 21.35 -14.73
CA VAL A 504 -9.11 21.57 -15.28
C VAL A 504 -9.99 22.33 -14.30
N ASN A 505 -9.97 21.95 -13.02
CA ASN A 505 -10.70 22.67 -11.98
C ASN A 505 -10.30 24.14 -11.88
N ARG A 506 -9.00 24.47 -11.92
CA ARG A 506 -8.54 25.87 -11.89
C ARG A 506 -8.93 26.65 -13.15
N PHE A 507 -8.91 26.04 -14.33
CA PHE A 507 -9.40 26.68 -15.56
C PHE A 507 -10.90 26.97 -15.51
N ALA A 508 -11.67 26.08 -14.88
CA ALA A 508 -13.10 26.22 -14.70
C ALA A 508 -13.51 27.35 -13.73
N TRP A 509 -12.58 27.92 -12.96
CA TRP A 509 -12.88 29.03 -12.04
C TRP A 509 -13.25 30.34 -12.77
N HIS A 510 -12.89 30.47 -14.05
CA HIS A 510 -13.27 31.63 -14.84
C HIS A 510 -14.59 31.39 -15.60
N PRO A 511 -15.65 32.17 -15.36
CA PRO A 511 -16.98 31.92 -15.94
C PRO A 511 -17.05 31.92 -17.47
N SER A 512 -16.13 32.61 -18.15
CA SER A 512 -16.07 32.63 -19.63
C SER A 512 -15.66 31.28 -20.24
N ASN A 513 -15.20 30.32 -19.43
CA ASN A 513 -14.73 29.02 -19.90
C ASN A 513 -15.81 27.93 -19.88
N ARG A 514 -17.07 28.28 -19.60
CA ARG A 514 -18.19 27.34 -19.52
C ARG A 514 -18.31 26.45 -20.75
N GLU A 515 -18.29 27.03 -21.95
CA GLU A 515 -18.40 26.28 -23.21
C GLU A 515 -17.25 25.28 -23.39
N ASN A 516 -16.02 25.68 -23.03
CA ASN A 516 -14.85 24.79 -23.05
C ASN A 516 -14.97 23.63 -22.05
N VAL A 517 -15.52 23.89 -20.85
CA VAL A 517 -15.75 22.86 -19.83
C VAL A 517 -16.85 21.89 -20.28
N GLU A 518 -17.95 22.40 -20.83
CA GLU A 518 -19.03 21.55 -21.37
C GLU A 518 -18.52 20.69 -22.54
N MET A 519 -17.74 21.27 -23.46
CA MET A 519 -17.11 20.54 -24.57
C MET A 519 -16.14 19.45 -24.06
N PHE A 520 -15.28 19.78 -23.09
CA PHE A 520 -14.36 18.83 -22.46
C PHE A 520 -15.10 17.62 -21.87
N ILE A 521 -16.22 17.86 -21.19
CA ILE A 521 -17.01 16.80 -20.55
C ILE A 521 -17.71 15.93 -21.58
N ARG A 522 -18.32 16.52 -22.63
CA ARG A 522 -18.91 15.76 -23.74
C ARG A 522 -17.89 14.83 -24.40
N ARG A 523 -16.63 15.23 -24.42
CA ARG A 523 -15.51 14.42 -24.94
C ARG A 523 -14.94 13.41 -23.93
N CYS A 524 -15.32 13.42 -22.66
CA CYS A 524 -14.64 12.59 -21.65
C CYS A 524 -15.57 11.88 -20.64
N TRP A 525 -16.90 12.00 -20.77
CA TRP A 525 -17.87 11.64 -19.73
C TRP A 525 -17.83 10.17 -19.23
N LEU A 526 -17.43 9.20 -20.05
CA LEU A 526 -17.30 7.78 -19.64
C LEU A 526 -15.98 7.45 -18.91
N ARG A 527 -15.07 8.40 -18.71
CA ARG A 527 -13.73 8.13 -18.20
C ARG A 527 -13.69 8.07 -16.67
N PRO A 528 -13.45 6.89 -16.05
CA PRO A 528 -13.48 6.71 -14.60
C PRO A 528 -12.54 7.67 -13.86
N ALA A 529 -11.32 7.84 -14.37
CA ALA A 529 -10.26 8.67 -13.78
C ALA A 529 -10.64 10.15 -13.64
N ASN A 530 -11.60 10.63 -14.43
CA ASN A 530 -11.93 12.05 -14.55
C ASN A 530 -13.36 12.37 -14.11
N VAL A 531 -14.21 11.39 -13.80
CA VAL A 531 -15.64 11.65 -13.56
C VAL A 531 -15.86 12.63 -12.40
N ARG A 532 -15.25 12.41 -11.23
CA ARG A 532 -15.36 13.36 -10.09
C ARG A 532 -14.94 14.78 -10.49
N PHE A 533 -13.89 14.90 -11.28
CA PHE A 533 -13.30 16.19 -11.67
C PHE A 533 -14.07 16.91 -12.76
N GLN A 534 -14.68 16.17 -13.70
CA GLN A 534 -15.61 16.72 -14.69
C GLN A 534 -16.78 17.43 -14.00
N HIS A 535 -17.36 16.78 -13.00
CA HIS A 535 -18.50 17.34 -12.28
C HIS A 535 -18.07 18.48 -11.33
N SER A 536 -16.87 18.39 -10.76
CA SER A 536 -16.24 19.52 -10.07
C SER A 536 -16.00 20.70 -11.02
N ALA A 537 -15.59 20.48 -12.27
CA ALA A 537 -15.41 21.53 -13.26
C ALA A 537 -16.74 22.17 -13.66
N LEU A 538 -17.82 21.40 -13.85
CA LEU A 538 -19.18 21.94 -14.05
C LEU A 538 -19.60 22.85 -12.90
N TRP A 539 -19.34 22.40 -11.68
CA TRP A 539 -19.64 23.17 -10.47
C TRP A 539 -18.92 24.52 -10.46
N HIS A 540 -17.61 24.53 -10.72
CA HIS A 540 -16.82 25.77 -10.74
C HIS A 540 -17.18 26.69 -11.92
N ALA A 541 -17.50 26.11 -13.08
CA ALA A 541 -18.01 26.84 -14.25
C ALA A 541 -19.46 27.32 -14.09
N LYS A 542 -20.13 26.98 -12.97
CA LYS A 542 -21.54 27.29 -12.66
C LYS A 542 -22.54 26.69 -13.66
N ALA A 543 -22.18 25.59 -14.32
CA ALA A 543 -23.05 24.83 -15.24
C ALA A 543 -23.81 23.73 -14.49
N TYR A 544 -24.55 24.12 -13.43
CA TYR A 544 -25.18 23.16 -12.52
C TYR A 544 -26.25 22.29 -13.18
N GLU A 545 -26.95 22.83 -14.19
CA GLU A 545 -28.01 22.12 -14.92
C GLU A 545 -27.47 20.98 -15.81
N GLN A 546 -26.17 20.96 -16.11
CA GLN A 546 -25.53 19.87 -16.85
C GLN A 546 -25.14 18.68 -15.98
N ILE A 547 -25.09 18.85 -14.64
CA ILE A 547 -24.58 17.83 -13.71
C ILE A 547 -25.46 16.57 -13.72
N VAL A 548 -26.76 16.71 -13.43
CA VAL A 548 -27.67 15.54 -13.36
C VAL A 548 -27.87 14.85 -14.71
N PRO A 549 -28.06 15.56 -15.84
CA PRO A 549 -28.10 14.92 -17.16
C PRO A 549 -26.83 14.12 -17.46
N ASN A 550 -25.65 14.64 -17.11
CA ASN A 550 -24.39 13.91 -17.29
C ASN A 550 -24.32 12.65 -16.42
N LEU A 551 -24.68 12.77 -15.14
CA LEU A 551 -24.70 11.63 -14.20
C LEU A 551 -25.72 10.55 -14.61
N ARG A 552 -26.91 10.92 -15.09
CA ARG A 552 -27.90 9.97 -15.62
C ARG A 552 -27.40 9.27 -16.86
N ARG A 553 -26.72 9.99 -17.74
CA ARG A 553 -26.10 9.39 -18.92
C ARG A 553 -25.03 8.37 -18.53
N LEU A 554 -24.15 8.73 -17.60
CA LEU A 554 -23.16 7.82 -16.99
C LEU A 554 -23.83 6.59 -16.37
N HIS A 555 -24.97 6.77 -15.71
CA HIS A 555 -25.75 5.67 -15.16
C HIS A 555 -26.31 4.74 -16.23
N GLN A 556 -26.90 5.28 -17.29
CA GLN A 556 -27.59 4.51 -18.33
C GLN A 556 -26.63 3.72 -19.19
N GLU A 557 -25.52 4.33 -19.62
CA GLU A 557 -24.59 3.71 -20.58
C GLU A 557 -23.58 2.75 -19.93
N GLY A 558 -23.49 2.75 -18.60
CA GLY A 558 -22.42 2.09 -17.84
C GLY A 558 -21.24 3.05 -17.64
N GLY A 559 -20.53 2.91 -16.52
CA GLY A 559 -19.44 3.80 -16.11
C GLY A 559 -19.41 3.90 -14.59
N THR A 560 -18.28 4.31 -14.01
CA THR A 560 -18.00 4.13 -12.58
C THR A 560 -18.75 5.14 -11.69
N LEU A 561 -20.08 5.13 -11.72
CA LEU A 561 -20.89 5.63 -10.60
C LEU A 561 -20.66 4.83 -9.33
N LEU A 562 -20.07 3.63 -9.43
CA LEU A 562 -19.59 2.85 -8.29
C LEU A 562 -18.23 3.32 -7.76
N ASP A 563 -17.58 4.30 -8.41
CA ASP A 563 -16.38 4.91 -7.88
C ASP A 563 -16.70 5.57 -6.52
N ALA A 564 -16.01 5.11 -5.47
CA ALA A 564 -16.26 5.57 -4.12
C ALA A 564 -16.05 7.08 -3.96
N ALA A 565 -15.11 7.68 -4.71
CA ALA A 565 -14.83 9.11 -4.64
C ALA A 565 -15.92 9.94 -5.34
N LEU A 566 -16.52 9.43 -6.41
CA LEU A 566 -17.66 10.05 -7.07
C LEU A 566 -18.94 9.95 -6.23
N LEU A 567 -19.24 8.78 -5.67
CA LEU A 567 -20.38 8.62 -4.75
C LEU A 567 -20.22 9.52 -3.52
N HIS A 568 -19.02 9.60 -2.97
CA HIS A 568 -18.70 10.53 -1.89
C HIS A 568 -18.92 11.99 -2.32
N TRP A 569 -18.47 12.40 -3.51
CA TRP A 569 -18.70 13.76 -4.03
C TRP A 569 -20.20 14.07 -4.20
N ILE A 570 -20.98 13.14 -4.77
CA ILE A 570 -22.44 13.26 -4.92
C ILE A 570 -23.11 13.39 -3.54
N ALA A 571 -22.67 12.60 -2.58
CA ALA A 571 -23.22 12.58 -1.23
C ALA A 571 -22.87 13.83 -0.41
N TRP A 572 -21.62 14.27 -0.43
CA TRP A 572 -21.09 15.29 0.47
C TRP A 572 -20.95 16.66 -0.19
N ASP A 573 -20.18 16.76 -1.27
CA ASP A 573 -19.86 18.06 -1.89
C ASP A 573 -21.10 18.69 -2.52
N LEU A 574 -22.02 17.89 -3.08
CA LEU A 574 -23.30 18.40 -3.57
C LEU A 574 -24.32 18.68 -2.45
N SER A 575 -24.22 18.06 -1.27
CA SER A 575 -25.19 18.28 -0.17
C SER A 575 -25.16 19.69 0.42
N THR A 576 -24.03 20.39 0.29
CA THR A 576 -23.92 21.81 0.71
C THR A 576 -24.56 22.78 -0.29
N GLY A 577 -25.00 22.29 -1.45
CA GLY A 577 -25.70 23.09 -2.46
C GLY A 577 -26.74 22.31 -3.26
N ASP A 578 -27.45 21.38 -2.64
CA ASP A 578 -28.56 20.64 -3.26
C ASP A 578 -29.59 21.61 -3.90
N ALA A 579 -29.74 22.83 -3.37
CA ALA A 579 -30.59 23.88 -3.92
C ALA A 579 -30.12 24.45 -5.29
N LYS A 580 -28.84 24.27 -5.66
CA LYS A 580 -28.26 24.79 -6.91
C LYS A 580 -28.29 23.79 -8.07
N VAL A 581 -28.41 22.50 -7.78
CA VAL A 581 -28.36 21.42 -8.79
C VAL A 581 -29.78 20.84 -8.96
N PRO A 582 -30.46 21.12 -10.09
CA PRO A 582 -31.81 20.61 -10.33
C PRO A 582 -31.86 19.08 -10.30
N HIS A 583 -32.90 18.50 -9.69
CA HIS A 583 -33.18 17.04 -9.66
C HIS A 583 -32.13 16.15 -9.00
N ILE A 584 -31.18 16.70 -8.24
CA ILE A 584 -30.13 15.90 -7.60
C ILE A 584 -30.68 14.93 -6.54
N ALA A 585 -31.74 15.32 -5.83
CA ALA A 585 -32.40 14.44 -4.84
C ALA A 585 -33.05 13.22 -5.51
N ASP A 586 -33.80 13.43 -6.60
CA ASP A 586 -34.41 12.36 -7.39
C ASP A 586 -33.34 11.40 -7.92
N PHE A 587 -32.22 11.94 -8.42
CA PHE A 587 -31.11 11.15 -8.91
C PHE A 587 -30.40 10.36 -7.79
N LYS A 588 -30.18 10.95 -6.61
CA LYS A 588 -29.62 10.24 -5.44
C LYS A 588 -30.49 9.04 -5.06
N ALA A 589 -31.81 9.20 -5.08
CA ALA A 589 -32.76 8.11 -4.81
C ALA A 589 -32.72 7.03 -5.92
N GLU A 590 -32.68 7.43 -7.19
CA GLU A 590 -32.52 6.54 -8.34
C GLU A 590 -31.25 5.68 -8.20
N ILE A 591 -30.10 6.29 -7.93
CA ILE A 591 -28.83 5.57 -7.77
C ILE A 591 -28.83 4.70 -6.52
N ALA A 592 -29.34 5.17 -5.39
CA ALA A 592 -29.40 4.39 -4.15
C ALA A 592 -30.13 3.05 -4.37
N ASN A 593 -31.18 3.03 -5.20
CA ASN A 593 -31.93 1.83 -5.57
C ASN A 593 -31.15 0.88 -6.51
N THR A 594 -30.08 1.35 -7.15
CA THR A 594 -29.26 0.56 -8.09
C THR A 594 -27.97 0.02 -7.47
N LEU A 595 -27.55 0.59 -6.34
CA LEU A 595 -26.43 0.08 -5.53
C LEU A 595 -26.81 -1.24 -4.87
N TRP A 596 -25.84 -2.13 -4.66
CA TRP A 596 -26.11 -3.44 -4.08
C TRP A 596 -26.00 -3.47 -2.58
N GLU A 597 -27.02 -4.08 -1.97
CA GLU A 597 -27.18 -4.25 -0.52
C GLU A 597 -27.06 -2.93 0.25
N PRO A 598 -27.60 -2.86 1.48
CA PRO A 598 -27.24 -1.79 2.41
C PRO A 598 -25.72 -1.61 2.42
N SER A 599 -25.24 -0.45 1.97
CA SER A 599 -23.81 -0.15 1.89
C SER A 599 -23.54 1.26 2.39
N TRP A 600 -22.29 1.52 2.81
CA TRP A 600 -21.86 2.87 3.19
C TRP A 600 -22.20 3.89 2.11
N SER A 601 -22.00 3.54 0.83
CA SER A 601 -22.31 4.41 -0.29
C SER A 601 -23.82 4.68 -0.45
N GLN A 602 -24.69 3.70 -0.21
CA GLN A 602 -26.14 3.94 -0.19
C GLN A 602 -26.54 4.90 0.95
N LEU A 603 -25.96 4.73 2.13
CA LEU A 603 -26.19 5.65 3.25
C LEU A 603 -25.70 7.07 2.93
N GLN A 604 -24.55 7.19 2.28
CA GLN A 604 -24.01 8.47 1.83
C GLN A 604 -24.95 9.19 0.86
N LEU A 605 -25.59 8.48 -0.07
CA LEU A 605 -26.55 9.10 -1.00
C LEU A 605 -27.80 9.63 -0.29
N ASN A 606 -28.21 8.98 0.80
CA ASN A 606 -29.35 9.37 1.64
C ASN A 606 -28.91 10.07 2.95
N TRP A 607 -27.72 10.68 2.97
CA TRP A 607 -27.10 11.18 4.20
C TRP A 607 -27.91 12.26 4.93
N SER A 608 -28.67 13.07 4.20
CA SER A 608 -29.56 14.09 4.75
C SER A 608 -30.70 13.49 5.57
N ASP A 609 -31.33 12.42 5.09
CA ASP A 609 -32.34 11.68 5.82
C ASP A 609 -31.72 10.83 6.93
N TRP A 610 -30.54 10.28 6.68
CA TRP A 610 -29.75 9.57 7.67
C TRP A 610 -29.50 10.43 8.92
N LYS A 611 -29.08 11.69 8.76
CA LYS A 611 -28.83 12.64 9.87
C LYS A 611 -30.05 12.93 10.75
N LYS A 612 -31.27 12.66 10.27
CA LYS A 612 -32.50 12.86 11.06
C LYS A 612 -32.73 11.76 12.09
N ARG A 613 -32.05 10.60 11.95
CA ARG A 613 -32.19 9.47 12.88
C ARG A 613 -31.42 9.71 14.19
N PRO A 614 -31.85 9.13 15.32
CA PRO A 614 -31.13 9.19 16.60
C PRO A 614 -29.69 8.67 16.49
N ASP A 615 -28.75 9.30 17.22
CA ASP A 615 -27.32 8.95 17.21
C ASP A 615 -27.05 7.45 17.46
N PHE A 616 -27.80 6.86 18.41
CA PHE A 616 -27.63 5.45 18.79
C PHE A 616 -27.99 4.49 17.65
N GLU A 617 -29.16 4.69 17.05
CA GLU A 617 -29.63 3.86 15.93
C GLU A 617 -28.70 3.99 14.73
N ARG A 618 -28.18 5.20 14.47
CA ARG A 618 -27.21 5.43 13.41
C ARG A 618 -25.91 4.66 13.66
N ALA A 619 -25.40 4.70 14.88
CA ALA A 619 -24.18 3.97 15.24
C ALA A 619 -24.36 2.44 15.08
N GLN A 620 -25.49 1.88 15.53
CA GLN A 620 -25.75 0.44 15.42
C GLN A 620 -25.87 -0.03 13.96
N GLU A 621 -26.57 0.71 13.12
CA GLU A 621 -26.69 0.38 11.70
C GLU A 621 -25.34 0.52 10.98
N LEU A 622 -24.54 1.54 11.31
CA LEU A 622 -23.18 1.66 10.77
C LEU A 622 -22.28 0.52 11.25
N GLU A 623 -22.40 0.07 12.49
CA GLU A 623 -21.68 -1.10 13.01
C GLU A 623 -22.09 -2.39 12.28
N LYS A 624 -23.40 -2.61 12.04
CA LYS A 624 -23.87 -3.75 11.24
C LYS A 624 -23.27 -3.74 9.83
N LEU A 625 -23.24 -2.58 9.19
CA LEU A 625 -22.65 -2.41 7.86
C LEU A 625 -21.13 -2.59 7.86
N PHE A 626 -20.45 -2.08 8.89
CA PHE A 626 -19.02 -2.30 9.09
C PHE A 626 -18.71 -3.79 9.16
N TRP A 627 -19.49 -4.55 9.94
CA TRP A 627 -19.28 -5.99 10.10
C TRP A 627 -19.57 -6.82 8.85
N GLN A 628 -20.27 -6.27 7.84
CA GLN A 628 -20.39 -6.92 6.54
C GLN A 628 -19.08 -6.87 5.73
N ARG A 629 -18.22 -5.87 5.99
CA ARG A 629 -16.95 -5.62 5.30
C ARG A 629 -15.94 -4.93 6.24
N PRO A 630 -15.34 -5.65 7.20
CA PRO A 630 -14.41 -5.05 8.15
C PRO A 630 -13.13 -4.58 7.43
N GLY A 631 -12.77 -3.31 7.62
CA GLY A 631 -11.55 -2.75 7.04
C GLY A 631 -11.51 -1.23 7.02
N ASN A 632 -10.38 -0.68 6.56
CA ASN A 632 -10.08 0.75 6.64
C ASN A 632 -10.98 1.63 5.74
N SER A 633 -11.65 1.08 4.74
CA SER A 633 -12.48 1.85 3.80
C SER A 633 -13.79 2.36 4.42
N PHE A 634 -14.15 1.90 5.62
CA PHE A 634 -15.36 2.29 6.35
C PHE A 634 -15.05 3.37 7.41
N PRO A 635 -15.94 4.34 7.66
CA PRO A 635 -15.73 5.41 8.67
C PRO A 635 -16.04 4.91 10.09
N PHE A 636 -15.18 4.05 10.64
CA PHE A 636 -15.34 3.54 12.01
C PHE A 636 -15.39 4.65 13.08
N GLU A 637 -14.85 5.84 12.79
CA GLU A 637 -14.98 7.04 13.60
C GLU A 637 -16.43 7.49 13.83
N GLU A 638 -17.32 7.36 12.83
CA GLU A 638 -18.72 7.75 12.95
C GLU A 638 -19.53 6.78 13.81
N ILE A 639 -19.15 5.50 13.83
CA ILE A 639 -19.73 4.49 14.74
C ILE A 639 -19.39 4.85 16.18
N PHE A 640 -18.10 5.02 16.46
CA PHE A 640 -17.62 5.36 17.79
C PHE A 640 -18.21 6.68 18.29
N ASP A 641 -18.22 7.72 17.46
CA ASP A 641 -18.78 9.03 17.80
C ASP A 641 -20.30 9.00 18.00
N GLY A 642 -21.02 8.21 17.20
CA GLY A 642 -22.45 8.01 17.37
C GLY A 642 -22.76 7.41 18.74
N TYR A 643 -21.97 6.43 19.19
CA TYR A 643 -22.11 5.87 20.53
C TYR A 643 -21.76 6.87 21.64
N LEU A 644 -20.72 7.68 21.47
CA LEU A 644 -20.39 8.75 22.42
C LEU A 644 -21.52 9.78 22.54
N ARG A 645 -22.05 10.26 21.40
CA ARG A 645 -23.18 11.22 21.36
C ARG A 645 -24.45 10.69 22.01
N ALA A 646 -24.65 9.38 21.94
CA ALA A 646 -25.80 8.67 22.50
C ALA A 646 -25.64 8.20 23.96
N ARG A 647 -24.51 8.50 24.63
CA ARG A 647 -24.16 7.98 25.96
C ARG A 647 -24.12 6.43 26.01
N ALA A 648 -23.78 5.79 24.89
CA ALA A 648 -23.63 4.33 24.76
C ALA A 648 -22.15 3.92 24.89
N TYR A 649 -21.52 4.29 26.01
CA TYR A 649 -20.07 4.07 26.21
C TYR A 649 -19.66 2.59 26.20
N ALA A 650 -20.54 1.68 26.62
CA ALA A 650 -20.27 0.25 26.58
C ALA A 650 -20.19 -0.26 25.13
N SER A 651 -21.11 0.14 24.24
CA SER A 651 -21.00 -0.14 22.80
C SER A 651 -19.73 0.47 22.19
N ALA A 652 -19.38 1.70 22.57
CA ALA A 652 -18.16 2.36 22.06
C ALA A 652 -16.88 1.55 22.41
N ARG A 653 -16.74 1.15 23.68
CA ARG A 653 -15.62 0.30 24.13
C ARG A 653 -15.61 -1.04 23.43
N ARG A 654 -16.74 -1.76 23.44
CA ARG A 654 -16.86 -3.07 22.78
C ARG A 654 -16.45 -2.98 21.31
N PHE A 655 -16.98 -2.00 20.58
CA PHE A 655 -16.65 -1.82 19.17
C PHE A 655 -15.15 -1.57 18.98
N PHE A 656 -14.52 -0.69 19.77
CA PHE A 656 -13.08 -0.44 19.71
C PHE A 656 -12.26 -1.72 19.96
N ASP A 657 -12.58 -2.44 21.03
CA ASP A 657 -11.85 -3.66 21.43
C ASP A 657 -12.02 -4.76 20.35
N GLN A 658 -13.18 -4.84 19.71
CA GLN A 658 -13.47 -5.85 18.68
C GLN A 658 -12.79 -5.61 17.33
N ILE A 659 -12.38 -4.37 17.04
CA ILE A 659 -11.74 -3.99 15.77
C ILE A 659 -10.22 -3.84 15.88
N GLU A 660 -9.62 -3.97 17.07
CA GLU A 660 -8.17 -3.89 17.31
C GLU A 660 -7.37 -4.73 16.30
N ASP A 661 -7.79 -5.96 16.07
CA ASP A 661 -7.09 -6.91 15.19
C ASP A 661 -7.42 -6.71 13.69
N LEU A 662 -8.36 -5.82 13.36
CA LEU A 662 -8.85 -5.62 12.00
C LEU A 662 -8.28 -4.35 11.34
N ILE A 663 -7.41 -3.62 12.05
CA ILE A 663 -6.88 -2.33 11.63
C ILE A 663 -5.59 -2.50 10.84
N GLU A 664 -5.68 -2.40 9.51
CA GLU A 664 -4.50 -2.49 8.65
C GLU A 664 -3.73 -1.15 8.58
N ASP A 665 -4.37 -0.01 8.89
CA ASP A 665 -3.80 1.34 8.90
C ASP A 665 -3.80 1.90 10.33
N ARG A 666 -2.77 1.50 11.08
CA ARG A 666 -2.56 1.94 12.47
C ARG A 666 -2.42 3.46 12.58
N VAL A 667 -1.94 4.16 11.56
CA VAL A 667 -1.77 5.62 11.59
C VAL A 667 -3.12 6.32 11.50
N ARG A 668 -4.00 5.90 10.57
CA ARG A 668 -5.37 6.44 10.52
C ARG A 668 -6.10 6.15 11.82
N PHE A 669 -6.03 4.93 12.33
CA PHE A 669 -6.66 4.57 13.59
C PHE A 669 -6.18 5.44 14.77
N SER A 670 -4.87 5.62 14.89
CA SER A 670 -4.20 6.46 15.89
C SER A 670 -4.53 7.95 15.73
N ASN A 671 -4.85 8.40 14.51
CA ASN A 671 -5.27 9.78 14.26
C ASN A 671 -6.77 10.03 14.46
N HIS A 672 -7.57 9.00 14.73
CA HIS A 672 -9.02 9.13 14.85
C HIS A 672 -9.55 8.54 16.17
N ILE A 673 -9.81 7.24 16.23
CA ILE A 673 -10.53 6.64 17.36
C ILE A 673 -9.63 6.30 18.55
N GLY A 674 -8.33 6.11 18.34
CA GLY A 674 -7.35 5.86 19.40
C GLY A 674 -7.37 6.92 20.51
N PRO A 675 -7.09 8.20 20.18
CA PRO A 675 -7.15 9.31 21.13
C PRO A 675 -8.54 9.49 21.76
N ARG A 676 -9.62 9.12 21.05
CA ARG A 676 -10.98 9.19 21.57
C ARG A 676 -11.25 8.12 22.62
N ARG A 677 -10.85 6.87 22.37
CA ARG A 677 -10.92 5.78 23.35
C ARG A 677 -10.07 6.08 24.58
N PHE A 678 -8.86 6.63 24.38
CA PHE A 678 -8.00 7.11 25.46
C PHE A 678 -8.70 8.18 26.30
N THR A 679 -9.29 9.19 25.65
CA THR A 679 -9.97 10.28 26.37
C THR A 679 -11.24 9.79 27.07
N LEU A 680 -11.97 8.83 26.51
CA LEU A 680 -13.14 8.23 27.19
C LEU A 680 -12.69 7.54 28.47
N ALA A 681 -11.61 6.74 28.41
CA ALA A 681 -11.04 6.11 29.59
C ALA A 681 -10.59 7.12 30.64
N LEU A 682 -9.97 8.23 30.21
CA LEU A 682 -9.61 9.34 31.09
C LEU A 682 -10.84 9.94 31.79
N MET A 683 -11.94 10.17 31.06
CA MET A 683 -13.19 10.69 31.63
C MET A 683 -13.85 9.70 32.61
N GLU A 684 -13.71 8.40 32.35
CA GLU A 684 -14.21 7.32 33.22
C GLU A 684 -13.24 6.96 34.38
N GLN A 685 -12.06 7.58 34.43
CA GLN A 685 -10.97 7.26 35.37
C GLN A 685 -10.50 5.80 35.27
N ASP A 686 -10.57 5.22 34.07
CA ASP A 686 -10.15 3.86 33.74
C ASP A 686 -8.68 3.83 33.26
N LEU A 687 -7.75 3.66 34.21
CA LEU A 687 -6.31 3.62 33.90
C LEU A 687 -5.94 2.45 32.98
N ALA A 688 -6.57 1.28 33.15
CA ALA A 688 -6.31 0.12 32.31
C ALA A 688 -6.78 0.36 30.87
N GLY A 689 -7.95 0.97 30.69
CA GLY A 689 -8.46 1.38 29.38
C GLY A 689 -7.64 2.48 28.72
N MET A 690 -7.05 3.41 29.49
CA MET A 690 -6.12 4.41 28.96
C MET A 690 -4.85 3.76 28.40
N GLU A 691 -4.25 2.84 29.16
CA GLU A 691 -3.04 2.15 28.73
C GLU A 691 -3.31 1.20 27.56
N HIS A 692 -4.45 0.50 27.58
CA HIS A 692 -4.91 -0.30 26.46
C HIS A 692 -5.04 0.56 25.19
N ALA A 693 -5.76 1.69 25.25
CA ALA A 693 -5.92 2.58 24.10
C ALA A 693 -4.59 3.10 23.56
N ARG A 694 -3.63 3.42 24.43
CA ARG A 694 -2.27 3.84 24.05
C ARG A 694 -1.49 2.72 23.36
N ARG A 695 -1.55 1.51 23.90
CA ARG A 695 -0.90 0.32 23.31
C ARG A 695 -1.43 0.02 21.92
N VAL A 696 -2.75 0.09 21.73
CA VAL A 696 -3.37 -0.13 20.41
C VAL A 696 -3.02 1.00 19.44
N SER A 697 -3.02 2.23 19.92
CA SER A 697 -2.77 3.46 19.13
C SER A 697 -1.28 3.82 19.12
N SER A 698 -0.38 2.85 18.91
CA SER A 698 1.07 3.06 19.03
C SER A 698 1.76 3.30 17.68
N SER A 699 1.13 4.07 16.79
CA SER A 699 1.70 4.35 15.45
C SER A 699 2.86 5.36 15.48
N GLY A 700 3.01 6.05 16.62
CA GLY A 700 3.93 7.17 16.77
C GLY A 700 3.45 8.41 15.99
N SER A 701 2.15 8.54 15.76
CA SER A 701 1.57 9.71 15.14
C SER A 701 1.73 10.94 16.05
N TYR A 702 1.55 12.13 15.47
CA TYR A 702 1.50 13.36 16.27
C TYR A 702 0.43 13.27 17.37
N LEU A 703 -0.75 12.69 17.09
CA LEU A 703 -1.83 12.56 18.06
C LEU A 703 -1.52 11.55 19.18
N ASP A 704 -0.73 10.51 18.91
CA ASP A 704 -0.25 9.58 19.94
C ASP A 704 0.67 10.32 20.92
N MET A 705 1.53 11.20 20.41
CA MET A 705 2.38 12.05 21.25
C MET A 705 1.55 13.02 22.10
N ILE A 706 0.48 13.60 21.54
CA ILE A 706 -0.43 14.44 22.33
C ILE A 706 -1.16 13.60 23.41
N ALA A 707 -1.62 12.39 23.08
CA ALA A 707 -2.21 11.48 24.07
C ALA A 707 -1.21 11.11 25.17
N ASN A 708 0.07 10.93 24.84
CA ASN A 708 1.12 10.70 25.81
C ASN A 708 1.33 11.88 26.75
N ILE A 709 1.35 13.11 26.22
CA ILE A 709 1.39 14.34 27.02
C ILE A 709 0.22 14.38 28.01
N VAL A 710 -0.99 14.09 27.56
CA VAL A 710 -2.19 14.07 28.42
C VAL A 710 -2.11 12.94 29.46
N ALA A 711 -1.56 11.78 29.11
CA ALA A 711 -1.37 10.67 30.05
C ALA A 711 -0.36 11.02 31.15
N CYS A 712 0.78 11.63 30.80
CA CYS A 712 1.76 12.11 31.78
C CYS A 712 1.12 13.15 32.70
N ALA A 713 0.30 14.07 32.16
CA ALA A 713 -0.46 15.00 32.97
C ALA A 713 -1.47 14.34 33.92
N ALA A 714 -2.17 13.30 33.48
CA ALA A 714 -3.10 12.53 34.32
C ALA A 714 -2.36 11.73 35.42
N ALA A 715 -1.15 11.24 35.10
CA ALA A 715 -0.26 10.54 36.02
C ALA A 715 0.48 11.46 37.00
N ASP A 716 0.44 12.78 36.76
CA ASP A 716 1.26 13.78 37.47
C ASP A 716 2.77 13.61 37.27
N ASP A 717 3.16 13.08 36.10
CA ASP A 717 4.54 12.87 35.68
C ASP A 717 5.06 14.08 34.88
N ILE A 718 5.61 15.06 35.60
CA ILE A 718 6.14 16.30 35.02
C ILE A 718 7.38 16.03 34.14
N ALA A 719 8.22 15.06 34.55
CA ALA A 719 9.42 14.70 33.80
C ALA A 719 9.07 14.06 32.45
N GLY A 720 8.14 13.10 32.44
CA GLY A 720 7.62 12.52 31.20
C GLY A 720 6.89 13.55 30.34
N LEU A 721 6.14 14.49 30.93
CA LEU A 721 5.55 15.62 30.22
C LEU A 721 6.60 16.43 29.43
N GLN A 722 7.71 16.77 30.09
CA GLN A 722 8.82 17.50 29.47
C GLN A 722 9.48 16.69 28.35
N GLU A 723 9.70 15.40 28.57
CA GLU A 723 10.26 14.48 27.58
C GLU A 723 9.37 14.36 26.35
N GLN A 724 8.06 14.24 26.53
CA GLN A 724 7.11 14.16 25.41
C GLN A 724 7.06 15.47 24.60
N VAL A 725 7.15 16.64 25.25
CA VAL A 725 7.26 17.94 24.56
C VAL A 725 8.53 17.99 23.70
N GLU A 726 9.66 17.58 24.26
CA GLU A 726 10.93 17.54 23.54
C GLU A 726 10.89 16.55 22.36
N THR A 727 10.27 15.39 22.55
CA THR A 727 10.07 14.38 21.50
C THR A 727 9.29 14.94 20.32
N VAL A 728 8.26 15.75 20.57
CA VAL A 728 7.49 16.42 19.50
C VAL A 728 8.37 17.40 18.73
N PHE A 729 9.17 18.22 19.41
CA PHE A 729 10.11 19.13 18.73
C PHE A 729 11.11 18.37 17.86
N GLN A 730 11.74 17.32 18.39
CA GLN A 730 12.74 16.55 17.66
C GLN A 730 12.19 15.89 16.39
N ARG A 731 10.93 15.42 16.43
CA ARG A 731 10.31 14.69 15.32
C ARG A 731 9.65 15.58 14.29
N TYR A 732 8.93 16.62 14.72
CA TYR A 732 8.04 17.39 13.84
C TYR A 732 8.42 18.86 13.70
N ASP A 733 9.24 19.41 14.60
CA ASP A 733 9.51 20.84 14.63
C ASP A 733 10.90 21.15 15.22
N LYS A 734 11.94 20.76 14.49
CA LYS A 734 13.35 20.92 14.91
C LYS A 734 13.76 22.38 15.10
N GLU A 735 13.04 23.31 14.46
CA GLU A 735 13.26 24.75 14.58
C GLU A 735 12.51 25.38 15.77
N ARG A 736 11.78 24.57 16.55
CA ARG A 736 11.01 24.98 17.74
C ARG A 736 10.06 26.15 17.47
N LYS A 737 9.31 26.11 16.38
CA LYS A 737 8.31 27.13 15.98
C LYS A 737 6.88 26.80 16.45
N ASN A 738 6.64 25.64 17.03
CA ASN A 738 5.34 25.15 17.45
C ASN A 738 4.91 25.85 18.74
N GLU A 739 4.10 26.90 18.58
CA GLU A 739 3.54 27.71 19.66
C GLU A 739 2.83 26.88 20.75
N MET A 740 2.20 25.77 20.37
CA MET A 740 1.48 24.89 21.29
C MET A 740 2.42 24.16 22.26
N MET A 741 3.55 23.67 21.75
CA MET A 741 4.58 23.01 22.55
C MET A 741 5.37 24.02 23.39
N LEU A 742 5.76 25.15 22.80
CA LEU A 742 6.45 26.23 23.53
C LEU A 742 5.63 26.74 24.72
N LYS A 743 4.32 26.89 24.53
CA LYS A 743 3.45 27.35 25.61
C LYS A 743 3.26 26.31 26.70
N LEU A 744 3.21 25.02 26.34
CA LEU A 744 3.17 23.94 27.33
C LEU A 744 4.50 23.87 28.10
N GLU A 745 5.64 23.94 27.42
CA GLU A 745 6.97 23.98 28.04
C GLU A 745 7.09 25.11 29.07
N ALA A 746 6.67 26.32 28.70
CA ALA A 746 6.66 27.48 29.59
C ALA A 746 5.69 27.33 30.78
N PHE A 747 4.70 26.44 30.70
CA PHE A 747 3.78 26.17 31.81
C PHE A 747 4.29 25.13 32.80
N LEU A 748 5.18 24.21 32.40
CA LEU A 748 5.66 23.12 33.27
C LEU A 748 6.14 23.60 34.65
N PRO A 749 6.90 24.72 34.79
CA PRO A 749 7.34 25.22 36.09
C PRO A 749 6.20 25.75 36.98
N LEU A 750 5.04 26.07 36.42
CA LEU A 750 3.86 26.58 37.15
C LEU A 750 2.94 25.46 37.64
N ILE A 751 3.19 24.19 37.29
CA ILE A 751 2.38 23.05 37.74
C ILE A 751 2.30 22.94 39.27
N PRO A 752 3.40 23.07 40.05
CA PRO A 752 3.30 23.08 41.52
C PRO A 752 2.42 24.21 42.05
N ALA A 753 2.49 25.39 41.43
CA ALA A 753 1.66 26.53 41.77
C ALA A 753 0.18 26.28 41.44
N LEU A 754 -0.14 25.52 40.40
CA LEU A 754 -1.52 25.13 40.09
C LEU A 754 -2.09 24.17 41.15
N LYS A 755 -1.26 23.29 41.74
CA LYS A 755 -1.68 22.30 42.75
C LYS A 755 -2.00 22.91 44.11
N ASP A 756 -1.26 23.95 44.50
CA ASP A 756 -1.33 24.54 45.83
C ASP A 756 -1.94 25.96 45.78
N PRO A 757 -3.17 26.15 46.27
CA PRO A 757 -3.81 27.46 46.35
C PRO A 757 -3.04 28.49 47.20
N ALA A 758 -2.17 28.05 48.11
CA ALA A 758 -1.34 28.92 48.94
C ALA A 758 -0.04 29.34 48.25
N HIS A 759 0.29 28.77 47.08
CA HIS A 759 1.51 29.10 46.37
C HIS A 759 1.50 30.56 45.87
N PRO A 760 2.59 31.34 46.03
CA PRO A 760 2.62 32.75 45.62
C PRO A 760 2.25 32.99 44.15
N ASP A 761 2.62 32.04 43.28
CA ASP A 761 2.32 32.08 41.85
C ASP A 761 1.01 31.37 41.45
N HIS A 762 0.15 30.95 42.39
CA HIS A 762 -1.11 30.25 42.08
C HIS A 762 -1.97 31.04 41.09
N GLY A 763 -2.14 32.35 41.32
CA GLY A 763 -2.86 33.23 40.40
C GLY A 763 -2.25 33.28 38.98
N LYS A 764 -0.91 33.27 38.88
CA LYS A 764 -0.21 33.22 37.57
C LYS A 764 -0.45 31.89 36.86
N ALA A 765 -0.45 30.78 37.60
CA ALA A 765 -0.74 29.46 37.05
C ALA A 765 -2.18 29.38 36.51
N LEU A 766 -3.15 29.95 37.22
CA LEU A 766 -4.53 30.04 36.74
C LEU A 766 -4.66 30.92 35.49
N ASP A 767 -3.99 32.06 35.43
CA ASP A 767 -4.14 33.00 34.30
C ASP A 767 -3.36 32.58 33.04
N PHE A 768 -2.40 31.66 33.15
CA PHE A 768 -1.44 31.34 32.09
C PHE A 768 -2.10 30.87 30.77
N PHE A 769 -3.10 29.98 30.89
CA PHE A 769 -3.86 29.48 29.75
C PHE A 769 -5.19 30.21 29.52
N ALA A 770 -5.55 31.19 30.35
CA ALA A 770 -6.86 31.83 30.32
C ALA A 770 -7.23 32.40 28.92
N THR A 771 -6.25 32.88 28.16
CA THR A 771 -6.48 33.41 26.80
C THR A 771 -6.07 32.45 25.68
N TYR A 772 -5.58 31.25 26.01
CA TYR A 772 -5.02 30.32 25.04
C TYR A 772 -6.02 29.25 24.61
N LYS A 773 -6.29 29.20 23.31
CA LYS A 773 -7.33 28.33 22.71
C LYS A 773 -6.96 26.84 22.58
N ASN A 774 -5.68 26.48 22.72
CA ASN A 774 -5.25 25.08 22.62
C ASN A 774 -5.15 24.47 24.04
N TRP A 775 -4.96 23.15 24.11
CA TRP A 775 -4.88 22.37 25.36
C TRP A 775 -6.15 22.25 26.24
N PRO A 776 -7.39 22.32 25.73
CA PRO A 776 -8.57 22.22 26.59
C PRO A 776 -8.69 20.86 27.30
N THR A 777 -8.34 19.75 26.64
CA THR A 777 -8.30 18.43 27.29
C THR A 777 -7.25 18.36 28.42
N LEU A 778 -6.09 19.00 28.23
CA LEU A 778 -5.02 19.02 29.23
C LEU A 778 -5.41 19.89 30.43
N GLN A 779 -6.03 21.05 30.18
CA GLN A 779 -6.60 21.90 31.24
C GLN A 779 -7.67 21.16 32.03
N TRP A 780 -8.57 20.44 31.34
CA TRP A 780 -9.58 19.59 31.98
C TRP A 780 -8.95 18.48 32.83
N THR A 781 -7.87 17.87 32.33
CA THR A 781 -7.13 16.83 33.05
C THR A 781 -6.57 17.38 34.37
N TRP A 782 -5.89 18.52 34.34
CA TRP A 782 -5.32 19.10 35.58
C TRP A 782 -6.36 19.64 36.54
N LEU A 783 -7.41 20.33 36.06
CA LEU A 783 -8.42 20.88 36.98
C LEU A 783 -9.18 19.76 37.72
N THR A 784 -9.40 18.62 37.06
CA THR A 784 -10.04 17.45 37.68
C THR A 784 -9.08 16.69 38.59
N LYS A 785 -7.84 16.45 38.13
CA LYS A 785 -6.78 15.78 38.90
C LYS A 785 -6.46 16.52 40.20
N TYR A 786 -6.26 17.84 40.12
CA TYR A 786 -5.91 18.69 41.27
C TYR A 786 -7.13 19.19 42.04
N LYS A 787 -8.34 18.83 41.61
CA LYS A 787 -9.60 19.19 42.27
C LYS A 787 -9.71 20.70 42.54
N LEU A 788 -9.41 21.51 41.52
CA LEU A 788 -9.50 22.97 41.64
C LEU A 788 -10.90 23.40 42.07
N SER A 789 -10.98 24.47 42.87
CA SER A 789 -12.26 25.07 43.23
C SER A 789 -13.02 25.52 41.97
N THR A 790 -14.35 25.60 42.01
CA THR A 790 -15.11 26.08 40.84
C THR A 790 -14.63 27.47 40.38
N ALA A 791 -14.27 28.36 41.31
CA ALA A 791 -13.74 29.68 40.98
C ALA A 791 -12.39 29.60 40.25
N ASP A 792 -11.46 28.79 40.75
CA ASP A 792 -10.13 28.62 40.16
C ASP A 792 -10.20 27.89 38.82
N ALA A 793 -11.03 26.85 38.72
CA ALA A 793 -11.24 26.11 37.48
C ALA A 793 -11.84 27.01 36.38
N VAL A 794 -12.82 27.88 36.72
CA VAL A 794 -13.38 28.86 35.78
C VAL A 794 -12.33 29.88 35.35
N ARG A 795 -11.50 30.36 36.28
CA ARG A 795 -10.38 31.27 35.97
C ARG A 795 -9.35 30.61 35.06
N PHE A 796 -8.97 29.37 35.36
CA PHE A 796 -8.01 28.58 34.57
C PHE A 796 -8.45 28.33 33.13
N LEU A 797 -9.76 28.16 32.92
CA LEU A 797 -10.35 28.01 31.60
C LEU A 797 -10.57 29.34 30.86
N GLY A 798 -10.35 30.49 31.50
CA GLY A 798 -10.50 31.81 30.91
C GLY A 798 -11.90 32.43 31.02
N GLY A 799 -12.77 31.89 31.87
CA GLY A 799 -14.10 32.41 32.11
C GLY A 799 -15.12 32.15 30.98
N PRO A 800 -16.35 32.66 31.10
CA PRO A 800 -17.46 32.32 30.19
C PRO A 800 -17.33 32.92 28.77
N GLN A 801 -16.49 33.93 28.59
CA GLN A 801 -16.27 34.57 27.28
C GLN A 801 -15.18 33.91 26.42
N THR A 802 -14.62 32.80 26.91
CA THR A 802 -13.58 32.02 26.25
C THR A 802 -14.07 31.33 24.96
N ASP A 803 -13.20 30.59 24.28
CA ASP A 803 -13.53 29.84 23.06
C ASP A 803 -14.56 28.73 23.32
N PRO A 804 -15.20 28.18 22.27
CA PRO A 804 -16.33 27.27 22.41
C PRO A 804 -16.06 26.03 23.27
N GLU A 805 -14.87 25.43 23.19
CA GLU A 805 -14.55 24.19 23.91
C GLU A 805 -14.44 24.46 25.42
N ARG A 806 -13.66 25.47 25.80
CA ARG A 806 -13.49 25.87 27.22
C ARG A 806 -14.75 26.49 27.80
N ARG A 807 -15.58 27.16 26.98
CA ARG A 807 -16.85 27.75 27.43
C ARG A 807 -17.81 26.67 27.91
N LEU A 808 -17.89 25.55 27.19
CA LEU A 808 -18.73 24.42 27.59
C LEU A 808 -18.26 23.79 28.90
N MET A 809 -16.94 23.65 29.08
CA MET A 809 -16.35 23.21 30.35
C MET A 809 -16.72 24.15 31.50
N VAL A 810 -16.65 25.48 31.29
CA VAL A 810 -17.06 26.49 32.28
C VAL A 810 -18.55 26.36 32.64
N MET A 811 -19.44 26.24 31.64
CA MET A 811 -20.88 26.09 31.90
C MET A 811 -21.18 24.80 32.68
N TYR A 812 -20.45 23.72 32.39
CA TYR A 812 -20.54 22.47 33.15
C TYR A 812 -20.12 22.65 34.62
N LEU A 813 -19.01 23.33 34.88
CA LEU A 813 -18.52 23.58 36.23
C LEU A 813 -19.50 24.46 37.03
N LEU A 814 -20.14 25.43 36.37
CA LEU A 814 -21.18 26.28 36.94
C LEU A 814 -22.55 25.58 37.07
N LYS A 815 -22.69 24.36 36.54
CA LYS A 815 -23.96 23.62 36.47
C LYS A 815 -25.07 24.38 35.72
N ASP A 816 -24.70 25.27 34.80
CA ASP A 816 -25.64 26.04 33.98
C ASP A 816 -26.11 25.22 32.77
N LYS A 817 -27.21 24.48 32.93
CA LYS A 817 -27.77 23.63 31.87
C LYS A 817 -28.20 24.43 30.64
N GLU A 818 -28.79 25.61 30.83
CA GLU A 818 -29.33 26.42 29.75
C GLU A 818 -28.22 27.17 29.00
N GLY A 819 -27.25 27.73 29.73
CA GLY A 819 -26.04 28.32 29.15
C GLY A 819 -25.22 27.28 28.39
N PHE A 820 -25.07 26.06 28.92
CA PHE A 820 -24.41 24.97 28.22
C PHE A 820 -25.14 24.61 26.92
N ARG A 821 -26.47 24.44 26.95
CA ARG A 821 -27.27 24.13 25.76
C ARG A 821 -27.09 25.18 24.66
N LYS A 822 -27.24 26.47 25.00
CA LYS A 822 -27.05 27.58 24.04
C LYS A 822 -25.63 27.64 23.49
N ALA A 823 -24.61 27.49 24.36
CA ALA A 823 -23.22 27.50 23.94
C ALA A 823 -22.90 26.32 23.01
N TYR A 824 -23.46 25.14 23.29
CA TYR A 824 -23.26 23.93 22.51
C TYR A 824 -23.89 24.06 21.12
N GLU A 825 -25.15 24.53 21.05
CA GLU A 825 -25.84 24.78 19.78
C GLU A 825 -25.13 25.85 18.94
N ALA A 826 -24.63 26.91 19.57
CA ALA A 826 -23.86 27.95 18.89
C ALA A 826 -22.53 27.41 18.34
N ALA A 827 -21.84 26.58 19.12
CA ALA A 827 -20.59 25.95 18.70
C ALA A 827 -20.81 24.99 17.52
N GLU A 828 -21.80 24.09 17.61
CA GLU A 828 -22.20 23.19 16.52
C GLU A 828 -22.54 23.95 15.23
N LYS A 829 -23.25 25.08 15.35
CA LYS A 829 -23.58 25.94 14.21
C LYS A 829 -22.34 26.58 13.59
N ASP A 830 -21.41 27.11 14.40
CA ASP A 830 -20.17 27.73 13.91
C ASP A 830 -19.23 26.72 13.25
N PHE A 831 -19.09 25.53 13.84
CA PHE A 831 -18.29 24.44 13.28
C PHE A 831 -18.81 24.00 11.92
N ARG A 832 -20.14 23.82 11.78
CA ARG A 832 -20.77 23.54 10.48
C ARG A 832 -20.54 24.66 9.46
N ALA A 833 -20.68 25.92 9.86
CA ALA A 833 -20.50 27.06 8.96
C ALA A 833 -19.06 27.22 8.45
N ARG A 834 -18.06 26.85 9.26
CA ARG A 834 -16.63 26.99 8.94
C ARG A 834 -15.99 25.72 8.40
N GLY A 835 -16.75 24.63 8.26
CA GLY A 835 -16.23 23.31 7.86
C GLY A 835 -15.19 22.76 8.85
N LYS A 836 -15.30 23.13 10.12
CA LYS A 836 -14.38 22.72 11.20
C LYS A 836 -15.04 21.64 12.05
N THR A 837 -14.22 20.80 12.68
CA THR A 837 -14.66 19.80 13.65
C THR A 837 -14.04 20.08 15.01
N TRP A 838 -14.64 19.54 16.07
CA TRP A 838 -14.03 19.49 17.40
C TRP A 838 -12.69 18.78 17.35
N GLY A 839 -11.72 19.19 18.18
CA GLY A 839 -10.47 18.44 18.32
C GLY A 839 -10.74 17.00 18.79
N ASN A 840 -9.96 16.01 18.34
CA ASN A 840 -10.25 14.58 18.58
C ASN A 840 -10.52 14.24 20.06
N MET A 841 -9.67 14.72 20.97
CA MET A 841 -9.86 14.48 22.41
C MET A 841 -10.92 15.41 23.01
N ALA A 842 -10.96 16.69 22.59
CA ALA A 842 -11.95 17.66 23.06
C ALA A 842 -13.39 17.21 22.75
N PHE A 843 -13.61 16.57 21.60
CA PHE A 843 -14.88 15.95 21.22
C PHE A 843 -15.42 15.04 22.33
N VAL A 844 -14.58 14.15 22.87
CA VAL A 844 -15.00 13.20 23.91
C VAL A 844 -15.33 13.90 25.21
N VAL A 845 -14.46 14.83 25.66
CA VAL A 845 -14.71 15.60 26.89
C VAL A 845 -16.05 16.31 26.79
N ILE A 846 -16.30 17.04 25.70
CA ILE A 846 -17.51 17.85 25.53
C ILE A 846 -18.77 17.00 25.48
N HIS A 847 -18.76 15.88 24.76
CA HIS A 847 -19.92 14.99 24.69
C HIS A 847 -20.16 14.26 26.00
N TYR A 848 -19.12 13.90 26.74
CA TYR A 848 -19.25 13.36 28.09
C TYR A 848 -19.89 14.37 29.04
N LEU A 849 -19.40 15.60 29.07
CA LEU A 849 -19.97 16.68 29.90
C LEU A 849 -21.40 17.02 29.51
N ARG A 850 -21.71 17.05 28.21
CA ARG A 850 -23.08 17.24 27.69
C ARG A 850 -24.00 16.15 28.23
N ASN A 851 -23.60 14.89 28.08
CA ASN A 851 -24.46 13.75 28.42
C ASN A 851 -24.73 13.70 29.93
N GLU A 852 -23.73 14.03 30.74
CA GLU A 852 -23.85 14.15 32.20
C GLU A 852 -24.72 15.34 32.62
N LEU A 853 -24.45 16.55 32.11
CA LEU A 853 -25.14 17.77 32.56
C LEU A 853 -26.59 17.86 32.08
N LEU A 854 -26.86 17.38 30.87
CA LEU A 854 -28.18 17.43 30.25
C LEU A 854 -29.00 16.15 30.49
N ASP A 855 -28.52 15.24 31.35
CA ASP A 855 -29.20 13.99 31.73
C ASP A 855 -29.61 13.14 30.52
N VAL A 856 -28.72 13.00 29.52
CA VAL A 856 -28.99 12.19 28.33
C VAL A 856 -29.20 10.73 28.75
N PRO A 857 -30.31 10.07 28.38
CA PRO A 857 -30.59 8.72 28.84
C PRO A 857 -29.60 7.69 28.28
N VAL A 858 -29.20 6.72 29.11
CA VAL A 858 -28.39 5.58 28.66
C VAL A 858 -29.29 4.58 27.92
N PRO A 859 -28.94 4.14 26.71
CA PRO A 859 -29.72 3.12 26.00
C PRO A 859 -29.79 1.79 26.78
N THR A 860 -30.99 1.24 26.91
CA THR A 860 -31.29 0.02 27.70
C THR A 860 -30.77 -1.27 27.06
N SER A 861 -30.58 -1.29 25.73
CA SER A 861 -30.08 -2.44 24.97
C SER A 861 -28.89 -2.05 24.11
N GLN A 862 -27.73 -2.65 24.38
CA GLN A 862 -26.47 -2.43 23.67
C GLN A 862 -25.91 -3.78 23.17
N PRO A 863 -26.61 -4.46 22.23
CA PRO A 863 -26.25 -5.80 21.77
C PRO A 863 -24.89 -5.82 21.08
N ASP A 864 -24.22 -6.97 21.14
CA ASP A 864 -23.09 -7.26 20.27
C ASP A 864 -23.59 -7.46 18.83
N LEU A 865 -23.02 -6.69 17.89
CA LEU A 865 -23.40 -6.71 16.49
C LEU A 865 -22.36 -7.42 15.61
N LYS A 866 -21.24 -7.89 16.19
CA LYS A 866 -20.20 -8.65 15.47
C LYS A 866 -20.68 -10.07 15.16
N PRO A 867 -20.74 -10.47 13.87
CA PRO A 867 -21.01 -11.86 13.49
C PRO A 867 -19.86 -12.78 13.93
N PRO A 868 -20.13 -14.03 14.34
CA PRO A 868 -19.09 -15.01 14.70
C PRO A 868 -18.08 -15.31 13.60
N THR A 869 -18.44 -15.06 12.33
CA THR A 869 -17.65 -15.36 11.14
C THR A 869 -16.95 -14.14 10.55
N ALA A 870 -17.05 -12.96 11.17
CA ALA A 870 -16.42 -11.75 10.66
C ALA A 870 -14.89 -11.88 10.73
N ARG A 871 -14.24 -11.79 9.58
CA ARG A 871 -12.78 -11.82 9.40
C ARG A 871 -12.35 -10.58 8.64
N SER A 872 -11.11 -10.12 8.85
CA SER A 872 -10.56 -9.09 7.97
C SER A 872 -10.42 -9.65 6.54
N LEU A 873 -10.42 -8.74 5.57
CA LEU A 873 -10.14 -9.07 4.17
C LEU A 873 -8.78 -9.76 4.02
N THR A 874 -7.78 -9.32 4.77
CA THR A 874 -6.45 -9.93 4.85
C THR A 874 -6.48 -11.35 5.42
N GLU A 875 -7.21 -11.59 6.51
CA GLU A 875 -7.37 -12.92 7.12
C GLU A 875 -8.08 -13.91 6.19
N ALA A 876 -9.20 -13.48 5.59
CA ALA A 876 -9.95 -14.30 4.65
C ALA A 876 -9.10 -14.69 3.44
N PHE A 877 -8.32 -13.74 2.92
CA PHE A 877 -7.37 -13.98 1.83
C PHE A 877 -6.27 -14.95 2.24
N HIS A 878 -5.56 -14.72 3.37
CA HIS A 878 -4.48 -15.60 3.82
C HIS A 878 -4.96 -17.01 4.14
N ALA A 879 -6.11 -17.16 4.81
CA ALA A 879 -6.71 -18.46 5.06
C ALA A 879 -6.96 -19.21 3.75
N ARG A 880 -7.54 -18.53 2.75
CA ARG A 880 -7.82 -19.14 1.45
C ARG A 880 -6.55 -19.43 0.65
N LEU A 881 -5.56 -18.54 0.69
CA LEU A 881 -4.26 -18.76 0.04
C LEU A 881 -3.57 -19.99 0.63
N ARG A 882 -3.62 -20.16 1.96
CA ARG A 882 -3.15 -21.38 2.64
C ARG A 882 -3.90 -22.60 2.17
N GLU A 883 -5.23 -22.57 2.11
CA GLU A 883 -6.05 -23.68 1.60
C GLU A 883 -5.67 -24.06 0.16
N VAL A 884 -5.57 -23.08 -0.74
CA VAL A 884 -5.21 -23.29 -2.15
C VAL A 884 -3.78 -23.81 -2.29
N THR A 885 -2.84 -23.26 -1.51
CA THR A 885 -1.43 -23.69 -1.50
C THR A 885 -1.29 -25.09 -0.93
N ALA A 886 -2.01 -25.40 0.16
CA ALA A 886 -2.07 -26.74 0.74
C ALA A 886 -2.69 -27.74 -0.24
N ALA A 887 -3.77 -27.36 -0.95
CA ALA A 887 -4.39 -28.22 -1.96
C ALA A 887 -3.47 -28.50 -3.16
N LYS A 888 -2.75 -27.48 -3.65
CA LYS A 888 -1.73 -27.65 -4.71
C LYS A 888 -0.57 -28.53 -4.24
N THR A 889 -0.08 -28.28 -3.03
CA THR A 889 0.98 -29.07 -2.41
C THR A 889 0.53 -30.52 -2.21
N ALA A 890 -0.70 -30.76 -1.73
CA ALA A 890 -1.29 -32.09 -1.62
C ALA A 890 -1.38 -32.80 -2.98
N ALA A 891 -1.73 -32.07 -4.06
CA ALA A 891 -1.70 -32.61 -5.42
C ALA A 891 -0.28 -33.01 -5.87
N THR A 892 0.74 -32.21 -5.54
CA THR A 892 2.15 -32.56 -5.78
C THR A 892 2.57 -33.77 -4.94
N LEU A 893 2.18 -33.83 -3.66
CA LEU A 893 2.50 -34.92 -2.74
C LEU A 893 1.78 -36.23 -3.12
N ALA A 894 0.70 -36.16 -3.91
CA ALA A 894 -0.02 -37.34 -4.40
C ALA A 894 0.87 -38.27 -5.25
N GLN A 895 1.97 -37.76 -5.83
CA GLN A 895 2.95 -38.58 -6.55
C GLN A 895 3.66 -39.60 -5.65
N TYR A 896 3.79 -39.31 -4.34
CA TYR A 896 4.34 -40.23 -3.36
C TYR A 896 3.25 -41.20 -2.88
N LYS A 897 3.33 -42.46 -3.31
CA LYS A 897 2.26 -43.45 -3.11
C LYS A 897 2.40 -44.27 -1.83
N THR A 898 3.59 -44.29 -1.23
CA THR A 898 3.92 -45.08 -0.04
C THR A 898 4.41 -44.21 1.11
N ALA A 899 4.31 -44.72 2.34
CA ALA A 899 4.81 -44.04 3.53
C ALA A 899 6.31 -43.72 3.40
N ASP A 900 7.12 -44.65 2.88
CA ASP A 900 8.57 -44.44 2.75
C ASP A 900 8.93 -43.34 1.74
N GLN A 901 8.20 -43.25 0.62
CA GLN A 901 8.40 -42.20 -0.37
C GLN A 901 8.05 -40.82 0.18
N LEU A 902 6.90 -40.69 0.84
CA LEU A 902 6.46 -39.42 1.42
C LEU A 902 7.35 -39.01 2.60
N TRP A 903 7.79 -39.98 3.41
CA TRP A 903 8.73 -39.75 4.50
C TRP A 903 10.10 -39.33 4.00
N ALA A 904 10.62 -39.96 2.95
CA ALA A 904 11.90 -39.57 2.33
C ALA A 904 11.86 -38.14 1.80
N HIS A 905 10.74 -37.71 1.21
CA HIS A 905 10.54 -36.33 0.81
C HIS A 905 10.52 -35.37 2.01
N LEU A 906 9.74 -35.69 3.05
CA LEU A 906 9.69 -34.91 4.30
C LEU A 906 11.09 -34.77 4.95
N ASP A 907 11.84 -35.86 5.02
CA ASP A 907 13.18 -35.89 5.61
C ASP A 907 14.20 -35.13 4.75
N THR A 908 14.05 -35.14 3.42
CA THR A 908 14.86 -34.33 2.50
C THR A 908 14.63 -32.84 2.74
N LEU A 909 13.36 -32.41 2.84
CA LEU A 909 13.02 -31.02 3.19
C LEU A 909 13.68 -30.66 4.52
N ARG A 910 13.52 -31.49 5.56
CA ARG A 910 14.07 -31.23 6.89
C ARG A 910 15.61 -31.11 6.91
N LYS A 911 16.32 -31.94 6.13
CA LYS A 911 17.79 -31.98 6.09
C LYS A 911 18.42 -30.87 5.26
N HIS A 912 17.67 -30.32 4.31
CA HIS A 912 18.13 -29.27 3.41
C HIS A 912 17.24 -28.03 3.55
N PRO A 913 17.17 -27.39 4.72
CA PRO A 913 16.57 -26.07 4.80
C PRO A 913 17.37 -25.13 3.87
N PRO A 914 16.73 -24.16 3.22
CA PRO A 914 17.45 -23.15 2.46
C PRO A 914 18.52 -22.53 3.38
N GLN A 915 19.79 -22.54 2.94
CA GLN A 915 20.89 -22.01 3.74
C GLN A 915 20.57 -20.55 4.09
N GLN A 916 20.74 -20.15 5.36
CA GLN A 916 20.88 -18.73 5.73
C GLN A 916 22.21 -18.21 5.14
N ALA A 917 22.33 -18.17 3.82
CA ALA A 917 23.46 -17.57 3.13
C ALA A 917 23.12 -16.11 2.89
N ASP A 918 24.06 -15.24 3.29
CA ASP A 918 24.15 -13.79 3.11
C ASP A 918 22.85 -13.01 2.94
N THR A 919 22.65 -12.09 3.87
CA THR A 919 21.55 -11.15 4.12
C THR A 919 21.14 -10.24 2.95
N THR A 920 21.38 -10.61 1.69
CA THR A 920 20.93 -9.90 0.50
C THR A 920 20.07 -10.71 -0.46
N ARG A 921 19.97 -12.05 -0.40
CA ARG A 921 19.28 -12.81 -1.48
C ARG A 921 18.18 -13.80 -1.11
N LEU A 922 18.09 -14.31 0.13
CA LEU A 922 16.93 -15.12 0.52
C LEU A 922 15.86 -14.25 1.18
N THR A 923 14.74 -14.04 0.48
CA THR A 923 13.57 -13.33 0.99
C THR A 923 12.93 -14.15 2.11
N LEU A 924 12.39 -13.48 3.15
CA LEU A 924 11.52 -14.09 4.17
C LEU A 924 10.44 -15.01 3.56
N ALA A 925 10.03 -14.73 2.32
CA ALA A 925 9.10 -15.54 1.54
C ALA A 925 9.62 -16.96 1.23
N ALA A 926 10.87 -17.12 0.79
CA ALA A 926 11.45 -18.44 0.48
C ALA A 926 11.52 -19.33 1.73
N TYR A 927 11.87 -18.74 2.87
CA TYR A 927 11.85 -19.45 4.15
C TYR A 927 10.42 -19.82 4.58
N ARG A 928 9.44 -18.92 4.45
CA ARG A 928 8.01 -19.22 4.73
C ARG A 928 7.47 -20.35 3.85
N LYS A 929 7.84 -20.38 2.57
CA LYS A 929 7.46 -21.44 1.61
C LYS A 929 8.03 -22.80 2.02
N PHE A 930 9.29 -22.83 2.46
CA PHE A 930 9.91 -24.02 3.04
C PHE A 930 9.12 -24.53 4.25
N LEU A 931 8.78 -23.66 5.21
CA LEU A 931 8.01 -24.03 6.40
C LEU A 931 6.63 -24.60 6.04
N LEU A 932 5.91 -23.97 5.09
CA LEU A 932 4.60 -24.44 4.62
C LEU A 932 4.68 -25.78 3.89
N ALA A 933 5.73 -26.01 3.09
CA ALA A 933 5.95 -27.28 2.41
C ALA A 933 6.23 -28.40 3.42
N LEU A 934 7.03 -28.11 4.44
CA LEU A 934 7.34 -29.04 5.53
C LEU A 934 6.09 -29.37 6.35
N GLU A 935 5.29 -28.35 6.70
CA GLU A 935 4.02 -28.53 7.41
C GLU A 935 3.02 -29.36 6.61
N SER A 936 2.87 -29.07 5.32
CA SER A 936 1.95 -29.76 4.41
C SER A 936 2.33 -31.23 4.25
N ALA A 937 3.63 -31.53 4.06
CA ALA A 937 4.11 -32.89 3.96
C ALA A 937 3.91 -33.67 5.28
N ALA A 938 4.15 -33.05 6.43
CA ALA A 938 3.93 -33.68 7.73
C ALA A 938 2.44 -33.97 7.98
N THR A 939 1.58 -33.00 7.66
CA THR A 939 0.11 -33.12 7.78
C THR A 939 -0.42 -34.23 6.89
N GLU A 940 0.01 -34.28 5.62
CA GLU A 940 -0.43 -35.30 4.66
C GLU A 940 0.08 -36.70 5.05
N PHE A 941 1.29 -36.81 5.61
CA PHE A 941 1.82 -38.07 6.13
C PHE A 941 0.94 -38.63 7.26
N GLN A 942 0.59 -37.79 8.26
CA GLN A 942 -0.29 -38.20 9.36
C GLN A 942 -1.67 -38.62 8.86
N ARG A 943 -2.23 -37.87 7.90
CA ARG A 943 -3.55 -38.15 7.33
C ARG A 943 -3.60 -39.48 6.57
N ARG A 944 -2.56 -39.78 5.77
CA ARG A 944 -2.50 -41.00 4.93
C ARG A 944 -2.03 -42.24 5.69
N TYR A 945 -1.16 -42.07 6.67
CA TYR A 945 -0.53 -43.17 7.41
C TYR A 945 -0.70 -43.03 8.93
N PRO A 946 -1.95 -42.93 9.44
CA PRO A 946 -2.22 -42.71 10.86
C PRO A 946 -1.83 -43.89 11.78
N ALA A 947 -1.50 -45.05 11.21
CA ALA A 947 -0.98 -46.21 11.95
C ALA A 947 0.55 -46.32 11.92
N ASP A 948 1.24 -45.54 11.08
CA ASP A 948 2.70 -45.58 10.98
C ASP A 948 3.33 -44.93 12.23
N PRO A 949 4.36 -45.54 12.86
CA PRO A 949 5.01 -44.96 14.03
C PRO A 949 5.62 -43.57 13.79
N ARG A 950 6.02 -43.25 12.55
CA ARG A 950 6.62 -41.97 12.16
C ARG A 950 5.62 -40.80 12.21
N ARG A 951 4.31 -41.07 12.34
CA ARG A 951 3.29 -40.02 12.51
C ARG A 951 3.54 -39.13 13.73
N TRP A 952 4.14 -39.68 14.79
CA TRP A 952 4.48 -38.94 16.00
C TRP A 952 5.61 -37.94 15.74
N GLU A 953 6.58 -38.32 14.91
CA GLU A 953 7.65 -37.44 14.47
C GLU A 953 7.12 -36.37 13.48
N ALA A 954 6.16 -36.72 12.62
CA ALA A 954 5.42 -35.70 11.85
C ALA A 954 4.63 -34.73 12.76
N GLN A 955 4.04 -35.20 13.86
CA GLN A 955 3.33 -34.34 14.82
C GLN A 955 4.29 -33.39 15.53
N LEU A 956 5.47 -33.91 15.90
CA LEU A 956 6.54 -33.14 16.51
C LEU A 956 7.03 -32.05 15.57
N ILE A 957 7.27 -32.36 14.29
CA ILE A 957 7.64 -31.37 13.26
C ILE A 957 6.59 -30.26 13.17
N ARG A 958 5.30 -30.61 13.16
CA ARG A 958 4.21 -29.60 13.16
C ARG A 958 4.22 -28.71 14.42
N ALA A 959 4.47 -29.30 15.59
CA ALA A 959 4.58 -28.54 16.84
C ALA A 959 5.81 -27.61 16.86
N GLU A 960 6.95 -28.04 16.32
CA GLU A 960 8.16 -27.24 16.17
C GLU A 960 7.96 -26.08 15.18
N LEU A 961 7.31 -26.34 14.05
CA LEU A 961 6.97 -25.33 13.05
C LEU A 961 6.03 -24.26 13.62
N ALA A 962 4.97 -24.68 14.32
CA ALA A 962 4.03 -23.77 14.97
C ALA A 962 4.70 -22.89 16.04
N ALA A 963 5.73 -23.41 16.73
CA ALA A 963 6.52 -22.61 17.67
C ALA A 963 7.43 -21.60 16.96
N HIS A 964 7.96 -21.92 15.78
CA HIS A 964 8.80 -21.01 14.98
C HIS A 964 7.99 -19.94 14.26
N THR A 965 6.79 -20.24 13.75
CA THR A 965 5.95 -19.27 13.04
C THR A 965 5.35 -18.21 13.98
N GLN A 966 5.10 -18.56 15.25
CA GLN A 966 4.75 -17.60 16.31
C GLN A 966 5.76 -16.46 16.48
N SER A 967 7.02 -16.67 16.08
CA SER A 967 8.06 -15.61 16.14
C SER A 967 8.00 -14.63 14.97
N PHE A 968 7.25 -14.95 13.90
CA PHE A 968 7.18 -14.21 12.64
C PHE A 968 5.81 -13.61 12.32
N SER A 969 4.78 -13.91 13.11
CA SER A 969 3.43 -13.34 12.95
C SER A 969 2.95 -12.74 14.28
N GLU A 970 2.70 -11.44 14.31
CA GLU A 970 2.01 -10.77 15.42
C GLU A 970 0.50 -11.10 15.46
N GLU A 971 -0.04 -11.83 14.48
CA GLU A 971 -1.46 -11.82 14.12
C GLU A 971 -2.17 -13.21 14.04
N GLU A 972 -1.65 -14.29 14.62
CA GLU A 972 -2.36 -15.59 14.60
C GLU A 972 -2.79 -16.09 15.99
N GLU A 973 -4.04 -16.59 16.10
CA GLU A 973 -4.46 -17.39 17.25
C GLU A 973 -3.56 -18.64 17.34
N PRO A 974 -2.92 -18.91 18.49
CA PRO A 974 -1.99 -20.02 18.62
C PRO A 974 -2.65 -21.37 18.34
N VAL A 975 -2.08 -22.16 17.42
CA VAL A 975 -2.10 -23.62 17.62
C VAL A 975 -1.56 -23.84 19.03
N ARG A 976 -2.34 -24.47 19.92
CA ARG A 976 -1.89 -24.73 21.29
C ARG A 976 -0.79 -25.79 21.23
N VAL A 977 0.46 -25.34 21.05
CA VAL A 977 1.67 -26.17 20.91
C VAL A 977 1.87 -27.05 22.14
N GLU A 978 1.59 -26.53 23.32
CA GLU A 978 1.84 -27.22 24.58
C GLU A 978 0.97 -28.48 24.78
N PRO A 979 -0.36 -28.46 24.53
CA PRO A 979 -1.16 -29.68 24.44
C PRO A 979 -0.62 -30.75 23.50
N LEU A 980 -0.18 -30.36 22.28
CA LEU A 980 0.37 -31.31 21.30
C LEU A 980 1.67 -31.94 21.80
N LEU A 981 2.57 -31.15 22.37
CA LEU A 981 3.82 -31.67 22.94
C LEU A 981 3.57 -32.57 24.15
N LYS A 982 2.60 -32.23 25.01
CA LYS A 982 2.18 -33.06 26.16
C LYS A 982 1.61 -34.40 25.70
N GLU A 983 0.79 -34.39 24.65
CA GLU A 983 0.28 -35.60 24.02
C GLU A 983 1.42 -36.51 23.53
N ILE A 984 2.35 -35.96 22.72
CA ILE A 984 3.50 -36.73 22.22
C ILE A 984 4.35 -37.27 23.38
N ALA A 985 4.62 -36.46 24.39
CA ALA A 985 5.47 -36.83 25.54
C ALA A 985 4.88 -37.94 26.43
N THR A 986 3.58 -38.18 26.36
CA THR A 986 2.84 -39.14 27.19
C THR A 986 2.31 -40.36 26.42
N ALA A 987 2.23 -40.28 25.09
CA ALA A 987 1.78 -41.37 24.23
C ALA A 987 2.68 -42.62 24.35
N PRO A 988 2.17 -43.80 24.76
CA PRO A 988 3.00 -44.98 25.02
C PRO A 988 3.62 -45.58 23.76
N ASP A 989 2.99 -45.36 22.61
CA ASP A 989 3.40 -45.86 21.30
C ASP A 989 4.25 -44.87 20.49
N ALA A 990 4.52 -43.66 21.04
CA ALA A 990 5.48 -42.74 20.47
C ALA A 990 6.93 -43.22 20.69
N PRO A 991 7.81 -43.19 19.67
CA PRO A 991 9.19 -43.60 19.82
C PRO A 991 9.89 -42.86 20.95
N ALA A 992 10.73 -43.55 21.74
CA ALA A 992 11.40 -42.96 22.89
C ALA A 992 12.19 -41.67 22.55
N PRO A 993 12.93 -41.57 21.43
CA PRO A 993 13.60 -40.33 21.03
C PRO A 993 12.63 -39.18 20.74
N THR A 994 11.44 -39.46 20.18
CA THR A 994 10.39 -38.48 19.89
C THR A 994 9.73 -37.97 21.18
N ARG A 995 9.48 -38.85 22.15
CA ARG A 995 8.97 -38.46 23.48
C ARG A 995 9.95 -37.58 24.24
N ALA A 996 11.23 -37.95 24.23
CA ALA A 996 12.28 -37.14 24.82
C ALA A 996 12.42 -35.78 24.12
N ALA A 997 12.20 -35.72 22.80
CA ALA A 997 12.16 -34.45 22.06
C ALA A 997 11.05 -33.53 22.56
N ALA A 998 9.82 -34.05 22.62
CA ALA A 998 8.66 -33.27 23.04
C ALA A 998 8.83 -32.74 24.48
N ARG A 999 9.36 -33.56 25.39
CA ARG A 999 9.70 -33.15 26.77
C ARG A 999 10.74 -32.05 26.81
N PHE A 1000 11.80 -32.17 26.00
CA PHE A 1000 12.84 -31.15 25.94
C PHE A 1000 12.32 -29.82 25.38
N ILE A 1001 11.47 -29.84 24.35
CA ILE A 1001 10.85 -28.63 23.81
C ILE A 1001 9.93 -27.97 24.84
N LEU A 1002 9.17 -28.75 25.63
CA LEU A 1002 8.38 -28.22 26.74
C LEU A 1002 9.27 -27.49 27.77
N ILE A 1003 10.39 -28.11 28.16
CA ILE A 1003 11.39 -27.50 29.06
C ILE A 1003 11.90 -26.17 28.49
N GLN A 1004 12.24 -26.12 27.19
CA GLN A 1004 12.69 -24.89 26.54
C GLN A 1004 11.62 -23.79 26.59
N ARG A 1005 10.34 -24.15 26.39
CA ARG A 1005 9.22 -23.20 26.46
C ARG A 1005 8.98 -22.69 27.88
N HIS A 1006 9.00 -23.57 28.88
CA HIS A 1006 8.89 -23.18 30.28
C HIS A 1006 10.05 -22.24 30.67
N ALA A 1007 11.26 -22.51 30.17
CA ALA A 1007 12.40 -21.62 30.38
C ALA A 1007 12.24 -20.25 29.72
N ALA A 1008 11.74 -20.20 28.48
CA ALA A 1008 11.51 -18.95 27.76
C ALA A 1008 10.40 -18.09 28.40
N ALA A 1009 9.49 -18.68 29.17
CA ALA A 1009 8.45 -17.97 29.91
C ALA A 1009 8.96 -17.34 31.21
N LEU A 1010 10.18 -17.66 31.63
CA LEU A 1010 10.79 -17.09 32.83
C LEU A 1010 11.55 -15.81 32.50
N ASP A 1011 11.32 -14.78 33.29
CA ASP A 1011 12.03 -13.51 33.24
C ASP A 1011 12.83 -13.27 34.54
N GLU A 1012 13.40 -12.08 34.68
CA GLU A 1012 14.21 -11.69 35.84
C GLU A 1012 13.37 -11.51 37.12
N THR A 1013 12.09 -11.16 36.99
CA THR A 1013 11.14 -10.95 38.09
C THR A 1013 10.54 -12.26 38.62
N SER A 1014 10.71 -13.35 37.87
CA SER A 1014 10.14 -14.65 38.17
C SER A 1014 10.58 -15.15 39.56
N PRO A 1015 9.64 -15.60 40.42
CA PRO A 1015 9.95 -15.96 41.79
C PRO A 1015 10.86 -17.19 41.83
N ARG A 1016 11.72 -17.27 42.87
CA ARG A 1016 12.63 -18.41 43.09
C ARG A 1016 11.92 -19.78 43.08
N THR A 1017 10.64 -19.83 43.43
CA THR A 1017 9.80 -21.03 43.38
C THR A 1017 9.60 -21.55 41.95
N ALA A 1018 9.38 -20.66 40.97
CA ALA A 1018 9.24 -21.01 39.56
C ALA A 1018 10.58 -21.51 38.99
N LEU A 1019 11.70 -20.86 39.34
CA LEU A 1019 13.04 -21.30 38.94
C LEU A 1019 13.35 -22.71 39.46
N LYS A 1020 13.04 -23.00 40.73
CA LYS A 1020 13.23 -24.33 41.33
C LYS A 1020 12.34 -25.40 40.70
N ALA A 1021 11.12 -25.06 40.28
CA ALA A 1021 10.24 -26.00 39.60
C ALA A 1021 10.81 -26.44 38.24
N LEU A 1022 11.36 -25.51 37.47
CA LEU A 1022 12.03 -25.83 36.20
C LEU A 1022 13.33 -26.60 36.40
N ASP A 1023 14.14 -26.27 37.43
CA ASP A 1023 15.33 -27.08 37.78
C ASP A 1023 14.96 -28.55 38.02
N ALA A 1024 13.90 -28.79 38.79
CA ALA A 1024 13.42 -30.13 39.07
C ALA A 1024 12.94 -30.87 37.80
N GLU A 1025 12.27 -30.16 36.88
CA GLU A 1025 11.85 -30.70 35.59
C GLU A 1025 13.05 -31.10 34.71
N ILE A 1026 14.07 -30.24 34.63
CA ILE A 1026 15.30 -30.53 33.88
C ILE A 1026 16.04 -31.72 34.50
N LEU A 1027 16.17 -31.76 35.83
CA LEU A 1027 16.80 -32.87 36.55
C LEU A 1027 16.07 -34.19 36.26
N ALA A 1028 14.74 -34.19 36.27
CA ALA A 1028 13.93 -35.35 35.94
C ALA A 1028 14.17 -35.81 34.49
N PHE A 1029 14.24 -34.90 33.53
CA PHE A 1029 14.56 -35.21 32.14
C PHE A 1029 15.94 -35.87 32.00
N VAL A 1030 16.96 -35.28 32.62
CA VAL A 1030 18.33 -35.83 32.61
C VAL A 1030 18.37 -37.23 33.23
N GLY A 1031 17.70 -37.43 34.36
CA GLY A 1031 17.66 -38.73 35.03
C GLY A 1031 16.90 -39.81 34.24
N GLN A 1032 15.83 -39.43 33.55
CA GLN A 1032 15.01 -40.35 32.74
C GLN A 1032 15.65 -40.68 31.38
N HIS A 1033 16.51 -39.80 30.85
CA HIS A 1033 17.09 -39.91 29.51
C HIS A 1033 18.62 -39.71 29.50
N PRO A 1034 19.41 -40.44 30.31
CA PRO A 1034 20.81 -40.12 30.57
C PRO A 1034 21.75 -40.21 29.36
N THR A 1035 21.37 -40.96 28.32
CA THR A 1035 22.16 -41.14 27.08
C THR A 1035 21.62 -40.30 25.91
N ASP A 1036 20.60 -39.48 26.13
CA ASP A 1036 19.99 -38.69 25.07
C ASP A 1036 20.90 -37.50 24.70
N PRO A 1037 21.11 -37.21 23.39
CA PRO A 1037 21.98 -36.12 22.97
C PRO A 1037 21.55 -34.73 23.47
N ARG A 1038 20.31 -34.57 23.93
CA ARG A 1038 19.79 -33.33 24.51
C ARG A 1038 20.12 -33.16 26.00
N VAL A 1039 20.75 -34.14 26.66
CA VAL A 1039 21.19 -34.02 28.06
C VAL A 1039 22.18 -32.87 28.24
N GLY A 1040 23.18 -32.74 27.36
CA GLY A 1040 24.14 -31.62 27.40
C GLY A 1040 23.44 -30.25 27.31
N PRO A 1041 22.59 -30.01 26.28
CA PRO A 1041 21.76 -28.80 26.18
C PRO A 1041 20.84 -28.57 27.39
N ALA A 1042 20.23 -29.62 27.95
CA ALA A 1042 19.40 -29.52 29.14
C ALA A 1042 20.23 -29.10 30.37
N GLN A 1043 21.41 -29.68 30.57
CA GLN A 1043 22.34 -29.29 31.62
C GLN A 1043 22.88 -27.87 31.43
N PHE A 1044 23.07 -27.41 30.18
CA PHE A 1044 23.42 -26.02 29.87
C PHE A 1044 22.32 -25.04 30.31
N LEU A 1045 21.05 -25.37 30.01
CA LEU A 1045 19.90 -24.58 30.45
C LEU A 1045 19.82 -24.55 31.98
N ARG A 1046 20.04 -25.70 32.62
CA ARG A 1046 20.09 -25.83 34.07
C ARG A 1046 21.19 -24.99 34.69
N ALA A 1047 22.41 -24.99 34.12
CA ALA A 1047 23.52 -24.18 34.62
C ALA A 1047 23.20 -22.67 34.57
N THR A 1048 22.60 -22.21 33.47
CA THR A 1048 22.10 -20.83 33.32
C THR A 1048 21.06 -20.48 34.38
N LEU A 1049 20.16 -21.41 34.70
CA LEU A 1049 19.15 -21.21 35.74
C LEU A 1049 19.74 -21.22 37.15
N LEU A 1050 20.70 -22.13 37.42
CA LEU A 1050 21.39 -22.23 38.70
C LEU A 1050 22.16 -20.96 39.04
N ASP A 1051 22.66 -20.21 38.05
CA ASP A 1051 23.32 -18.92 38.31
C ASP A 1051 22.48 -17.93 39.12
N ARG A 1052 21.15 -18.06 39.06
CA ARG A 1052 20.21 -17.19 39.80
C ARG A 1052 19.81 -17.73 41.16
N ILE A 1053 20.03 -19.02 41.44
CA ILE A 1053 19.54 -19.69 42.66
C ILE A 1053 20.62 -20.39 43.49
N ASP A 1054 21.67 -20.90 42.85
CA ASP A 1054 22.84 -21.57 43.43
C ASP A 1054 24.08 -21.38 42.51
N PRO A 1055 24.77 -20.22 42.62
CA PRO A 1055 25.92 -19.90 41.77
C PRO A 1055 27.09 -20.90 41.91
N ALA A 1056 27.27 -21.52 43.07
CA ALA A 1056 28.32 -22.52 43.29
C ALA A 1056 27.99 -23.83 42.58
N GLY A 1057 26.71 -24.24 42.61
CA GLY A 1057 26.20 -25.35 41.79
C GLY A 1057 26.35 -25.09 40.30
N ALA A 1058 26.07 -23.86 39.86
CA ALA A 1058 26.23 -23.45 38.47
C ALA A 1058 27.70 -23.53 38.02
N GLU A 1059 28.66 -23.01 38.80
CA GLU A 1059 30.10 -23.10 38.48
C GLU A 1059 30.56 -24.55 38.30
N SER A 1060 30.10 -25.44 39.18
CA SER A 1060 30.40 -26.88 39.10
C SER A 1060 29.87 -27.50 37.80
N LEU A 1061 28.66 -27.10 37.39
CA LEU A 1061 28.03 -27.58 36.16
C LEU A 1061 28.69 -26.99 34.91
N TRP A 1062 29.11 -25.73 34.93
CA TRP A 1062 29.89 -25.11 33.86
C TRP A 1062 31.25 -25.82 33.66
N LYS A 1063 31.93 -26.22 34.75
CA LYS A 1063 33.16 -27.04 34.68
C LYS A 1063 32.90 -28.40 34.03
N LEU A 1064 31.80 -29.07 34.40
CA LEU A 1064 31.41 -30.32 33.78
C LEU A 1064 31.15 -30.15 32.26
N LEU A 1065 30.37 -29.14 31.87
CA LEU A 1065 30.04 -28.85 30.47
C LEU A 1065 31.26 -28.42 29.64
N SER A 1066 32.31 -27.89 30.27
CA SER A 1066 33.58 -27.56 29.58
C SER A 1066 34.37 -28.79 29.08
N GLN A 1067 33.90 -29.98 29.46
CA GLN A 1067 34.44 -31.29 29.09
C GLN A 1067 33.41 -32.14 28.31
N ASP A 1068 32.27 -31.55 27.91
CA ASP A 1068 31.21 -32.22 27.16
C ASP A 1068 31.70 -32.68 25.76
N PRO A 1069 31.21 -33.81 25.21
CA PRO A 1069 31.57 -34.23 23.85
C PRO A 1069 31.12 -33.25 22.75
N ASN A 1070 30.15 -32.36 23.01
CA ASN A 1070 29.69 -31.37 22.04
C ASN A 1070 30.60 -30.11 22.04
N PRO A 1071 31.35 -29.85 20.95
CA PRO A 1071 32.32 -28.74 20.91
C PRO A 1071 31.67 -27.36 21.04
N LYS A 1072 30.40 -27.19 20.62
CA LYS A 1072 29.67 -25.94 20.79
C LYS A 1072 29.35 -25.67 22.27
N LEU A 1073 28.94 -26.71 23.00
CA LEU A 1073 28.68 -26.59 24.44
C LEU A 1073 29.97 -26.36 25.22
N VAL A 1074 31.07 -27.04 24.84
CA VAL A 1074 32.39 -26.80 25.43
C VAL A 1074 32.83 -25.36 25.25
N ALA A 1075 32.73 -24.82 24.02
CA ALA A 1075 33.09 -23.43 23.75
C ALA A 1075 32.25 -22.45 24.59
N ALA A 1076 30.92 -22.66 24.63
CA ALA A 1076 30.02 -21.84 25.41
C ALA A 1076 30.28 -21.94 26.92
N ALA A 1077 30.48 -23.15 27.46
CA ALA A 1077 30.78 -23.37 28.88
C ALA A 1077 32.14 -22.79 29.28
N ARG A 1078 33.16 -22.91 28.43
CA ARG A 1078 34.47 -22.25 28.63
C ARG A 1078 34.35 -20.73 28.59
N ALA A 1079 33.53 -20.18 27.69
CA ALA A 1079 33.23 -18.76 27.68
C ALA A 1079 32.56 -18.32 28.99
N GLN A 1080 31.61 -19.09 29.52
CA GLN A 1080 30.97 -18.82 30.81
C GLN A 1080 31.96 -18.86 31.98
N LEU A 1081 32.92 -19.79 31.98
CA LEU A 1081 33.99 -19.85 32.99
C LEU A 1081 34.99 -18.70 32.84
N ALA A 1082 35.39 -18.37 31.61
CA ALA A 1082 36.31 -17.27 31.31
C ALA A 1082 35.70 -15.92 31.70
N ALA A 1083 34.42 -15.70 31.41
CA ALA A 1083 33.69 -14.50 31.82
C ALA A 1083 33.71 -14.33 33.35
N ARG A 1084 33.56 -15.42 34.12
CA ARG A 1084 33.67 -15.39 35.58
C ARG A 1084 35.07 -15.05 36.10
N GLU A 1085 36.12 -15.43 35.38
CA GLU A 1085 37.48 -15.02 35.71
C GLU A 1085 37.73 -13.52 35.39
N LEU A 1086 37.04 -12.96 34.39
CA LEU A 1086 37.07 -11.51 34.11
C LEU A 1086 36.45 -10.68 35.24
N LEU A 1087 35.53 -11.24 36.03
CA LEU A 1087 34.99 -10.57 37.24
C LEU A 1087 36.04 -10.37 38.34
N LYS A 1088 37.19 -11.04 38.26
CA LYS A 1088 38.21 -11.04 39.32
C LYS A 1088 39.39 -10.09 39.05
N LYS A 1089 39.47 -9.47 37.87
CA LYS A 1089 40.61 -8.63 37.44
C LYS A 1089 40.16 -7.40 36.65
N PRO A 1090 40.91 -6.28 36.66
CA PRO A 1090 40.61 -5.13 35.82
C PRO A 1090 40.69 -5.46 34.32
N LEU A 1091 39.66 -5.08 33.56
CA LEU A 1091 39.58 -5.26 32.10
C LEU A 1091 40.53 -4.29 31.39
N THR A 1092 41.30 -4.79 30.43
CA THR A 1092 42.20 -3.97 29.60
C THR A 1092 41.72 -4.01 28.15
N LEU A 1093 41.32 -2.87 27.60
CA LEU A 1093 40.83 -2.76 26.22
C LEU A 1093 41.23 -1.40 25.63
N LYS A 1094 41.87 -1.44 24.44
CA LYS A 1094 42.29 -0.25 23.69
C LYS A 1094 41.97 -0.38 22.21
N PHE A 1095 41.34 0.63 21.61
CA PHE A 1095 40.99 0.65 20.18
C PHE A 1095 40.70 2.07 19.66
N THR A 1096 40.57 2.21 18.34
CA THR A 1096 40.08 3.44 17.70
C THR A 1096 38.63 3.23 17.24
N ALA A 1097 37.72 4.08 17.70
CA ALA A 1097 36.31 4.04 17.37
C ALA A 1097 36.04 4.43 15.91
N VAL A 1098 34.85 4.09 15.39
CA VAL A 1098 34.44 4.36 14.00
C VAL A 1098 34.35 5.84 13.66
N ASP A 1099 34.22 6.70 14.66
CA ASP A 1099 34.22 8.16 14.55
C ASP A 1099 35.64 8.77 14.70
N GLY A 1100 36.66 7.93 14.88
CA GLY A 1100 38.05 8.33 15.02
C GLY A 1100 38.54 8.54 16.46
N ARG A 1101 37.69 8.44 17.48
CA ARG A 1101 38.12 8.60 18.89
C ARG A 1101 38.99 7.42 19.34
N ALA A 1102 40.12 7.71 20.00
CA ALA A 1102 40.90 6.68 20.68
C ALA A 1102 40.26 6.34 22.04
N VAL A 1103 40.04 5.05 22.30
CA VAL A 1103 39.46 4.53 23.54
C VAL A 1103 40.48 3.64 24.23
N ASP A 1104 40.68 3.88 25.53
CA ASP A 1104 41.53 3.06 26.41
C ASP A 1104 40.83 2.92 27.78
N LEU A 1105 40.35 1.72 28.11
CA LEU A 1105 39.66 1.48 29.38
C LEU A 1105 40.55 1.77 30.60
N ALA A 1106 41.87 1.65 30.48
CA ALA A 1106 42.77 1.98 31.58
C ALA A 1106 42.76 3.49 31.91
N MET A 1107 42.52 4.33 30.90
CA MET A 1107 42.37 5.79 31.07
C MET A 1107 41.00 6.19 31.62
N LEU A 1108 40.02 5.27 31.58
CA LEU A 1108 38.68 5.48 32.14
C LEU A 1108 38.56 5.00 33.59
N ARG A 1109 39.65 4.59 34.24
CA ARG A 1109 39.66 4.32 35.69
C ARG A 1109 39.22 5.55 36.47
N GLY A 1110 38.42 5.33 37.50
CA GLY A 1110 37.69 6.38 38.22
C GLY A 1110 36.28 6.65 37.67
N LYS A 1111 35.95 6.14 36.48
CA LYS A 1111 34.59 6.13 35.92
C LYS A 1111 33.97 4.74 36.00
N VAL A 1112 32.65 4.69 36.13
CA VAL A 1112 31.86 3.48 35.87
C VAL A 1112 31.71 3.36 34.35
N VAL A 1113 31.93 2.18 33.78
CA VAL A 1113 31.86 1.98 32.32
C VAL A 1113 30.80 0.93 31.99
N LEU A 1114 29.90 1.27 31.06
CA LEU A 1114 28.95 0.33 30.47
C LEU A 1114 29.43 -0.07 29.06
N LEU A 1115 29.83 -1.33 28.88
CA LEU A 1115 30.24 -1.86 27.59
C LEU A 1115 29.06 -2.57 26.91
N HIS A 1116 28.61 -2.09 25.75
CA HIS A 1116 27.42 -2.53 25.04
C HIS A 1116 27.76 -3.22 23.71
N PHE A 1117 27.49 -4.52 23.59
CA PHE A 1117 27.64 -5.30 22.37
C PHE A 1117 26.30 -5.40 21.64
N TRP A 1118 26.24 -4.95 20.38
CA TRP A 1118 24.96 -4.81 19.66
C TRP A 1118 25.09 -4.87 18.13
N VAL A 1119 23.97 -5.00 17.43
CA VAL A 1119 23.87 -4.94 15.96
C VAL A 1119 22.64 -4.15 15.51
N ILE A 1120 22.66 -3.64 14.28
CA ILE A 1120 21.60 -2.81 13.71
C ILE A 1120 20.37 -3.62 13.31
N TRP A 1121 20.56 -4.81 12.73
CA TRP A 1121 19.47 -5.63 12.21
C TRP A 1121 18.61 -6.27 13.32
N ASN A 1122 19.11 -6.34 14.55
CA ASN A 1122 18.41 -6.94 15.69
C ASN A 1122 17.45 -5.91 16.35
N PRO A 1123 16.13 -6.17 16.41
CA PRO A 1123 15.17 -5.25 17.02
C PRO A 1123 15.44 -4.96 18.51
N ALA A 1124 15.80 -5.96 19.31
CA ALA A 1124 16.10 -5.78 20.73
C ALA A 1124 17.30 -4.84 20.93
N SER A 1125 18.35 -4.98 20.13
CA SER A 1125 19.51 -4.06 20.15
C SER A 1125 19.12 -2.61 19.87
N ARG A 1126 18.24 -2.37 18.88
CA ARG A 1126 17.76 -1.02 18.58
C ARG A 1126 16.89 -0.44 19.70
N ASN A 1127 16.09 -1.28 20.35
CA ASN A 1127 15.21 -0.86 21.43
C ASN A 1127 15.97 -0.47 22.72
N GLU A 1128 17.20 -0.96 22.92
CA GLU A 1128 18.02 -0.58 24.07
C GLU A 1128 18.72 0.78 23.90
N ILE A 1129 18.97 1.22 22.67
CA ILE A 1129 19.72 2.46 22.40
C ILE A 1129 19.06 3.70 23.04
N PRO A 1130 17.73 3.92 22.92
CA PRO A 1130 17.08 5.03 23.62
C PRO A 1130 17.33 5.03 25.13
N GLN A 1131 17.21 3.86 25.77
CA GLN A 1131 17.41 3.71 27.21
C GLN A 1131 18.87 3.97 27.63
N LEU A 1132 19.84 3.61 26.77
CA LEU A 1132 21.25 3.93 27.00
C LEU A 1132 21.55 5.41 26.77
N LEU A 1133 20.84 6.08 25.85
CA LEU A 1133 20.95 7.53 25.66
C LEU A 1133 20.50 8.28 26.92
N GLU A 1134 19.39 7.87 27.52
CA GLU A 1134 18.91 8.43 28.79
C GLU A 1134 19.92 8.24 29.92
N LEU A 1135 20.47 7.03 30.08
CA LEU A 1135 21.48 6.75 31.11
C LEU A 1135 22.76 7.53 30.89
N HIS A 1136 23.26 7.60 29.65
CA HIS A 1136 24.42 8.42 29.31
C HIS A 1136 24.16 9.89 29.64
N GLN A 1137 23.03 10.43 29.20
CA GLN A 1137 22.67 11.83 29.46
C GLN A 1137 22.61 12.14 30.96
N LYS A 1138 22.08 11.22 31.77
CA LYS A 1138 21.89 11.43 33.21
C LYS A 1138 23.16 11.25 34.04
N TYR A 1139 24.06 10.36 33.62
CA TYR A 1139 25.18 9.91 34.45
C TYR A 1139 26.55 10.16 33.86
N HIS A 1140 26.68 10.56 32.58
CA HIS A 1140 27.98 10.74 31.95
C HIS A 1140 28.86 11.75 32.71
N ASP A 1141 28.31 12.92 33.00
CA ASP A 1141 28.99 13.98 33.77
C ASP A 1141 29.22 13.59 35.24
N ARG A 1142 28.54 12.56 35.73
CA ARG A 1142 28.68 12.02 37.09
C ARG A 1142 29.70 10.90 37.18
N GLY A 1143 30.36 10.56 36.06
CA GLY A 1143 31.39 9.54 36.00
C GLY A 1143 30.94 8.23 35.37
N LEU A 1144 29.82 8.17 34.64
CA LEU A 1144 29.51 7.05 33.74
C LEU A 1144 30.17 7.27 32.37
N GLU A 1145 30.66 6.21 31.75
CA GLU A 1145 31.01 6.20 30.33
C GLU A 1145 30.30 5.01 29.67
N ILE A 1146 29.83 5.19 28.43
CA ILE A 1146 29.32 4.06 27.64
C ILE A 1146 30.31 3.78 26.51
N ILE A 1147 30.52 2.52 26.18
CA ILE A 1147 31.32 2.13 25.02
C ILE A 1147 30.53 1.08 24.25
N GLY A 1148 30.34 1.30 22.95
CA GLY A 1148 29.66 0.35 22.09
C GLY A 1148 30.62 -0.51 21.28
N VAL A 1149 30.24 -1.76 21.06
CA VAL A 1149 30.88 -2.72 20.17
C VAL A 1149 29.80 -3.20 19.19
N VAL A 1150 29.94 -2.83 17.91
CA VAL A 1150 28.97 -3.11 16.85
C VAL A 1150 29.46 -4.28 16.03
N LEU A 1151 28.63 -5.32 15.90
CA LEU A 1151 29.00 -6.57 15.22
C LEU A 1151 28.52 -6.63 13.76
N ASP A 1152 28.09 -5.51 13.18
CA ASP A 1152 27.79 -5.41 11.75
C ASP A 1152 29.09 -5.35 10.92
N GLU A 1153 29.02 -5.76 9.65
CA GLU A 1153 30.18 -5.79 8.75
C GLU A 1153 30.44 -4.45 8.05
N ASP A 1154 29.38 -3.70 7.74
CA ASP A 1154 29.49 -2.46 6.97
C ASP A 1154 29.65 -1.22 7.86
N LYS A 1155 30.87 -0.66 7.85
CA LYS A 1155 31.22 0.58 8.56
C LYS A 1155 30.33 1.76 8.18
N GLU A 1156 29.94 1.88 6.92
CA GLU A 1156 29.18 3.04 6.44
C GLU A 1156 27.74 3.02 6.92
N THR A 1157 27.10 1.85 6.90
CA THR A 1157 25.79 1.59 7.52
C THR A 1157 25.84 1.87 9.02
N VAL A 1158 26.88 1.39 9.71
CA VAL A 1158 27.06 1.64 11.14
C VAL A 1158 27.19 3.13 11.45
N GLN A 1159 28.05 3.84 10.74
CA GLN A 1159 28.19 5.29 10.91
C GLN A 1159 26.91 6.06 10.58
N ARG A 1160 26.16 5.64 9.55
CA ARG A 1160 24.87 6.24 9.20
C ARG A 1160 23.85 6.05 10.31
N PHE A 1161 23.76 4.83 10.86
CA PHE A 1161 22.85 4.52 11.95
C PHE A 1161 23.22 5.26 13.24
N ILE A 1162 24.51 5.30 13.60
CA ILE A 1162 25.02 6.10 14.73
C ILE A 1162 24.60 7.57 14.60
N ARG A 1163 24.72 8.16 13.39
CA ARG A 1163 24.28 9.54 13.12
C ARG A 1163 22.76 9.70 13.21
N GLN A 1164 21.98 8.71 12.73
CA GLN A 1164 20.52 8.74 12.78
C GLN A 1164 19.98 8.65 14.20
N CYS A 1165 20.58 7.79 15.03
CA CYS A 1165 20.21 7.59 16.43
C CYS A 1165 20.93 8.55 17.39
N ALA A 1166 21.75 9.47 16.86
CA ALA A 1166 22.51 10.45 17.61
C ALA A 1166 23.34 9.85 18.78
N ILE A 1167 23.98 8.70 18.55
CA ILE A 1167 24.71 7.98 19.61
C ILE A 1167 26.02 8.71 19.95
N PRO A 1168 26.19 9.27 21.16
CA PRO A 1168 27.29 10.19 21.46
C PRO A 1168 28.57 9.48 21.93
N TRP A 1169 28.49 8.22 22.37
CA TRP A 1169 29.62 7.47 22.89
C TRP A 1169 30.37 6.68 21.81
N PRO A 1170 31.66 6.35 22.02
CA PRO A 1170 32.47 5.71 20.99
C PRO A 1170 31.98 4.29 20.66
N GLN A 1171 32.09 3.95 19.38
CA GLN A 1171 31.64 2.66 18.83
C GLN A 1171 32.82 1.96 18.16
N ARG A 1172 33.13 0.73 18.57
CA ARG A 1172 34.08 -0.16 17.89
C ARG A 1172 33.33 -1.00 16.88
N LEU A 1173 33.80 -1.05 15.64
CA LEU A 1173 33.35 -2.06 14.67
C LEU A 1173 34.11 -3.37 14.94
N ASP A 1174 33.39 -4.45 15.18
CA ASP A 1174 33.96 -5.77 15.47
C ASP A 1174 33.05 -6.85 14.87
N PRO A 1175 33.21 -7.18 13.56
CA PRO A 1175 32.29 -8.07 12.82
C PRO A 1175 32.32 -9.53 13.30
N GLY A 1176 33.01 -9.84 14.40
CA GLY A 1176 32.95 -11.15 15.05
C GLY A 1176 33.97 -12.18 14.55
N GLU A 1177 34.78 -11.86 13.54
CA GLU A 1177 35.75 -12.79 12.95
C GLU A 1177 37.22 -12.40 13.20
N GLY A 1178 38.09 -13.41 13.38
CA GLY A 1178 39.54 -13.25 13.47
C GLY A 1178 40.14 -13.09 14.89
N ALA A 1179 41.46 -13.15 14.98
CA ALA A 1179 42.23 -13.18 16.24
C ALA A 1179 42.10 -11.91 17.11
N ASN A 1180 41.55 -10.82 16.56
CA ASN A 1180 41.39 -9.53 17.25
C ASN A 1180 39.93 -9.24 17.67
N SER A 1181 38.98 -10.17 17.43
CA SER A 1181 37.57 -9.96 17.76
C SER A 1181 37.33 -10.00 19.27
N LEU A 1182 36.65 -8.98 19.80
CA LEU A 1182 36.24 -8.93 21.21
C LEU A 1182 35.14 -9.95 21.52
N VAL A 1183 34.28 -10.25 20.55
CA VAL A 1183 33.20 -11.23 20.69
C VAL A 1183 33.79 -12.62 20.92
N ALA A 1184 34.81 -12.99 20.12
CA ALA A 1184 35.55 -14.23 20.29
C ALA A 1184 36.39 -14.24 21.57
N THR A 1185 37.10 -13.14 21.87
CA THR A 1185 37.99 -13.04 23.04
C THR A 1185 37.22 -13.12 24.36
N TYR A 1186 36.06 -12.48 24.44
CA TYR A 1186 35.24 -12.41 25.64
C TYR A 1186 34.06 -13.39 25.67
N GLY A 1187 33.94 -14.23 24.63
CA GLY A 1187 32.92 -15.26 24.55
C GLY A 1187 31.49 -14.72 24.59
N ILE A 1188 31.23 -13.63 23.86
CA ILE A 1188 29.89 -13.04 23.75
C ILE A 1188 29.03 -13.93 22.84
N THR A 1189 28.09 -14.67 23.42
CA THR A 1189 27.26 -15.66 22.70
C THR A 1189 25.84 -15.18 22.37
N ALA A 1190 25.47 -13.99 22.82
CA ALA A 1190 24.15 -13.39 22.58
C ALA A 1190 24.26 -11.87 22.56
N ILE A 1191 23.38 -11.22 21.78
CA ILE A 1191 23.25 -9.77 21.64
C ILE A 1191 21.76 -9.36 21.66
N PRO A 1192 21.40 -8.15 22.14
CA PRO A 1192 22.29 -7.19 22.77
C PRO A 1192 22.85 -7.70 24.10
N ARG A 1193 24.03 -7.20 24.48
CA ARG A 1193 24.70 -7.59 25.72
C ARG A 1193 25.37 -6.38 26.36
N LYS A 1194 25.23 -6.23 27.67
CA LYS A 1194 25.86 -5.13 28.41
C LYS A 1194 26.65 -5.63 29.61
N TRP A 1195 27.84 -5.08 29.77
CA TRP A 1195 28.69 -5.30 30.92
C TRP A 1195 28.85 -4.01 31.70
N LEU A 1196 28.71 -4.08 33.02
CA LEU A 1196 28.93 -2.96 33.91
C LEU A 1196 30.28 -3.14 34.61
N ILE A 1197 31.11 -2.11 34.53
CA ILE A 1197 32.49 -2.08 35.00
C ILE A 1197 32.59 -0.97 36.06
N ASN A 1198 33.12 -1.29 37.23
CA ASN A 1198 33.28 -0.33 38.32
C ASN A 1198 34.48 0.61 38.10
N LYS A 1199 34.65 1.59 38.99
CA LYS A 1199 35.73 2.60 38.93
C LYS A 1199 37.15 2.03 38.94
N ASN A 1200 37.34 0.81 39.44
CA ASN A 1200 38.63 0.11 39.44
C ASN A 1200 38.92 -0.60 38.10
N GLY A 1201 38.00 -0.52 37.15
CA GLY A 1201 38.06 -1.20 35.87
C GLY A 1201 37.68 -2.68 35.94
N ILE A 1202 37.09 -3.15 37.03
CA ILE A 1202 36.68 -4.55 37.21
C ILE A 1202 35.23 -4.72 36.73
N VAL A 1203 34.97 -5.74 35.92
CA VAL A 1203 33.60 -6.08 35.52
C VAL A 1203 32.84 -6.59 36.74
N VAL A 1204 31.75 -5.94 37.11
CA VAL A 1204 30.94 -6.29 38.28
C VAL A 1204 29.59 -6.91 37.89
N ASN A 1205 29.12 -6.66 36.67
CA ASN A 1205 27.96 -7.32 36.12
C ASN A 1205 28.19 -7.65 34.63
N LEU A 1206 28.11 -8.94 34.27
CA LEU A 1206 28.26 -9.40 32.89
C LEU A 1206 26.94 -9.48 32.13
N HIS A 1207 25.81 -9.39 32.83
CA HIS A 1207 24.43 -9.53 32.34
C HIS A 1207 23.65 -8.29 32.77
N ALA A 1208 24.18 -7.11 32.50
CA ALA A 1208 23.53 -5.89 32.94
C ALA A 1208 22.26 -5.68 32.10
N HIS A 1209 21.09 -5.80 32.71
CA HIS A 1209 19.79 -5.65 32.06
C HIS A 1209 19.04 -4.44 32.62
N HIS A 1210 18.08 -3.89 31.88
CA HIS A 1210 17.29 -2.78 32.38
C HIS A 1210 16.32 -3.25 33.48
N PRO A 1211 16.11 -2.45 34.54
CA PRO A 1211 16.67 -1.11 34.76
C PRO A 1211 18.10 -1.12 35.31
N LEU A 1212 19.03 -0.48 34.60
CA LEU A 1212 20.46 -0.38 34.98
C LEU A 1212 20.76 0.71 36.01
N GLU A 1213 19.81 1.62 36.21
CA GLU A 1213 20.05 2.88 36.90
C GLU A 1213 20.49 2.68 38.36
N THR A 1214 19.86 1.76 39.09
CA THR A 1214 20.17 1.52 40.50
C THR A 1214 21.59 0.97 40.67
N GLU A 1215 22.02 0.04 39.82
CA GLU A 1215 23.38 -0.50 39.84
C GLU A 1215 24.42 0.58 39.48
N ILE A 1216 24.13 1.40 38.46
CA ILE A 1216 24.99 2.53 38.08
C ILE A 1216 25.11 3.52 39.25
N GLN A 1217 24.00 3.88 39.92
CA GLN A 1217 24.03 4.78 41.07
C GLN A 1217 24.87 4.23 42.22
N GLN A 1218 24.76 2.93 42.52
CA GLN A 1218 25.55 2.28 43.56
C GLN A 1218 27.04 2.36 43.23
N LEU A 1219 27.43 1.99 42.01
CA LEU A 1219 28.84 2.02 41.58
C LEU A 1219 29.40 3.45 41.43
N LEU A 1220 28.54 4.44 41.22
CA LEU A 1220 28.94 5.85 41.22
C LEU A 1220 29.10 6.41 42.64
N ALA A 1221 28.39 5.85 43.62
CA ALA A 1221 28.51 6.22 45.03
C ALA A 1221 29.73 5.57 45.71
N ASP A 1222 30.02 4.31 45.35
CA ASP A 1222 31.23 3.57 45.74
C ASP A 1222 32.50 4.16 45.11
#